data_AF-A0A6P8BAK6-F1
#
_entry.id   AF-A0A6P8BAK6-F1
#
_cell.length_a   1.000
_cell.length_b   1.000
_cell.length_c   1.000
_cell.angle_alpha   90.00
_cell.angle_beta   90.00
_cell.angle_gamma   90.00
#
_symmetry.space_group_name_H-M   'P 1'
#
loop_
_entity.id
_entity.type
_entity.pdbx_description
1 polymer ?
#
loop_
_entity_poly.entity_id
_entity_poly.type
_entity_poly.pdbx_seq_one_letter_code
_entity_poly.pdbx_strand_id
1 'polypeptide(L)'
;MGYISSWVTVAVISSLALVSAAAPSPLDLKSDLTILVENDLEGPGSKSPASGIILLSGQNHTLTEADSACKALGEQLWSPALNRSTVEVVQRQIDYLVLRQSFTNATRFWIAPQKGDNGTVDGPHTINAEGHLQPLENPNEQLPAVCTQSAPFSSMSSGDTSETWRVAVKANDDTLTGYRDRVSFRFLGIRYASQPGRFRYSTPYQGSGGNYSVLKIAPACIQLDGSGSEDCLFLNIWTPYLPQDGASTAKNNLRPVMFWIHGGAFTSASGGDSFSDGGNFASRNDAVVVAINYRLGTLGFMAIDDGETNGNYGLADQVNALDWVISNIRSFGGDPNRITIYGQSAGAASVRALLASPKAAGKFAAAIPMSGLGGFNYGTTYAKYFTIEEEMKTVGNEILTLTGCSTAVSRVDCLRQVPLSELLTITPARYLVVDGTYLTTDELELKSGPPLSVHLMMGSVREDGAPFIAYPTTTNETEYLAQIGFNPPSPSLFPIPTTTTNSTLNLYNMASRLATDAMFRCIDQATVHAALRSGRLGTGRAFYYEFDRTYQTAGWPRLDVCEPPRTAAKPNGDPSLPYLRCHSGELNYVFGNVVREDRPARDDADFPFQRLVVDMFGAFARDYDPNPDECFLETRGYAETLSEVRRSGQWLPATKDGVTLRELDWPSRQGPFRELPQCESLGLGLGYYE
;
A
#
# COMPACT_ATOMS: atom_id res chain seq x y z
N MET A 1 -24.20 56.77 54.07
CA MET A 1 -22.89 56.10 54.19
C MET A 1 -23.02 54.71 53.60
N GLY A 2 -22.23 54.39 52.57
CA GLY A 2 -22.24 53.09 51.89
C GLY A 2 -22.24 53.24 50.37
N TYR A 3 -21.03 53.27 49.80
CA TYR A 3 -20.73 53.45 48.37
C TYR A 3 -21.09 52.21 47.53
N ILE A 4 -21.67 52.40 46.35
CA ILE A 4 -21.46 51.54 45.18
C ILE A 4 -21.31 52.45 43.95
N SER A 5 -20.08 52.60 43.47
CA SER A 5 -19.73 53.24 42.20
C SER A 5 -19.85 52.23 41.06
N SER A 6 -20.71 52.50 40.08
CA SER A 6 -20.76 51.75 38.83
C SER A 6 -20.02 52.56 37.76
N TRP A 7 -18.84 52.10 37.35
CA TRP A 7 -18.11 52.62 36.20
C TRP A 7 -18.37 51.69 35.02
N VAL A 8 -18.93 52.25 33.95
CA VAL A 8 -19.09 51.58 32.65
C VAL A 8 -17.74 51.63 31.93
N THR A 9 -17.09 50.48 31.79
CA THR A 9 -15.92 50.31 30.92
C THR A 9 -16.39 49.84 29.55
N VAL A 10 -16.32 50.72 28.55
CA VAL A 10 -16.48 50.36 27.14
C VAL A 10 -15.22 49.61 26.71
N ALA A 11 -15.31 48.28 26.59
CA ALA A 11 -14.25 47.48 26.00
C ALA A 11 -14.38 47.56 24.47
N VAL A 12 -13.44 48.25 23.84
CA VAL A 12 -13.21 48.17 22.39
C VAL A 12 -12.63 46.78 22.10
N ILE A 13 -13.47 45.86 21.62
CA ILE A 13 -13.01 44.57 21.09
C ILE A 13 -12.37 44.85 19.74
N SER A 14 -11.05 45.01 19.70
CA SER A 14 -10.28 44.89 18.47
C SER A 14 -10.29 43.42 18.06
N SER A 15 -11.21 43.04 17.18
CA SER A 15 -11.17 41.78 16.47
C SER A 15 -9.97 41.80 15.51
N LEU A 16 -8.79 41.45 16.02
CA LEU A 16 -7.69 40.97 15.21
C LEU A 16 -8.15 39.63 14.63
N ALA A 17 -8.68 39.68 13.40
CA ALA A 17 -8.79 38.49 12.58
C ALA A 17 -7.37 37.94 12.41
N LEU A 18 -7.06 36.85 13.11
CA LEU A 18 -5.92 36.01 12.80
C LEU A 18 -6.13 35.51 11.36
N VAL A 19 -5.48 36.18 10.42
CA VAL A 19 -5.32 35.65 9.06
C VAL A 19 -4.46 34.41 9.23
N SER A 20 -5.08 33.23 9.29
CA SER A 20 -4.36 31.95 9.20
C SER A 20 -3.58 32.01 7.90
N ALA A 21 -2.25 31.99 7.99
CA ALA A 21 -1.41 31.96 6.81
C ALA A 21 -1.73 30.68 6.04
N ALA A 22 -1.98 30.79 4.74
CA ALA A 22 -2.19 29.62 3.90
C ALA A 22 -0.98 28.67 4.02
N ALA A 23 -1.25 27.36 4.06
CA ALA A 23 -0.17 26.36 4.11
C ALA A 23 0.75 26.55 2.88
N PRO A 24 2.08 26.50 3.05
CA PRO A 24 3.01 26.69 1.95
C PRO A 24 2.80 25.63 0.86
N SER A 25 2.88 26.01 -0.40
CA SER A 25 2.89 25.09 -1.54
C SER A 25 4.23 25.12 -2.29
N PRO A 26 4.60 24.04 -3.00
CA PRO A 26 5.73 24.06 -3.93
C PRO A 26 5.72 25.26 -4.90
N LEU A 27 4.52 25.64 -5.36
CA LEU A 27 4.33 26.78 -6.25
C LEU A 27 4.65 28.12 -5.57
N ASP A 28 4.17 28.33 -4.34
CA ASP A 28 4.43 29.56 -3.57
C ASP A 28 5.91 29.71 -3.21
N LEU A 29 6.56 28.58 -2.91
CA LEU A 29 7.98 28.51 -2.59
C LEU A 29 8.87 28.57 -3.83
N LYS A 30 8.28 28.51 -5.03
CA LYS A 30 8.98 28.40 -6.32
C LYS A 30 10.03 27.28 -6.26
N SER A 31 9.62 26.13 -5.76
CA SER A 31 10.53 25.04 -5.46
C SER A 31 9.82 23.71 -5.49
N ASP A 32 10.46 22.72 -6.09
CA ASP A 32 10.22 21.33 -5.76
C ASP A 32 10.60 21.10 -4.30
N LEU A 33 9.85 20.24 -3.60
CA LEU A 33 10.12 19.83 -2.22
C LEU A 33 10.41 18.34 -2.20
N THR A 34 11.57 17.94 -1.68
CA THR A 34 11.89 16.52 -1.47
C THR A 34 12.26 16.26 -0.02
N ILE A 35 11.57 15.32 0.63
CA ILE A 35 11.99 14.77 1.93
C ILE A 35 12.98 13.65 1.66
N LEU A 36 14.19 13.79 2.20
CA LEU A 36 15.23 12.78 2.16
C LEU A 36 15.58 12.40 3.60
N VAL A 37 15.53 11.10 3.89
CA VAL A 37 15.69 10.57 5.25
C VAL A 37 16.34 9.20 5.19
N GLU A 38 17.20 8.92 6.18
CA GLU A 38 17.70 7.57 6.40
C GLU A 38 16.62 6.75 7.10
N ASN A 39 15.69 6.20 6.30
CA ASN A 39 14.58 5.40 6.83
C ASN A 39 15.02 3.96 7.05
N ASP A 40 15.45 3.64 8.26
CA ASP A 40 15.77 2.28 8.72
C ASP A 40 14.54 1.49 9.20
N LEU A 41 13.32 2.04 9.08
CA LEU A 41 12.06 1.46 9.54
C LEU A 41 11.94 1.30 11.07
N GLU A 42 12.83 1.90 11.86
CA GLU A 42 12.75 1.89 13.34
C GLU A 42 12.07 3.16 13.90
N GLY A 43 11.73 4.11 13.03
CA GLY A 43 10.99 5.32 13.41
C GLY A 43 11.71 6.12 14.51
N PRO A 44 11.01 6.51 15.60
CA PRO A 44 11.63 7.20 16.73
C PRO A 44 12.74 6.39 17.44
N GLY A 45 12.74 5.06 17.30
CA GLY A 45 13.76 4.18 17.88
C GLY A 45 15.06 4.11 17.08
N SER A 46 15.10 4.69 15.87
CA SER A 46 16.28 4.75 15.01
C SER A 46 17.50 5.31 15.75
N LYS A 47 18.70 4.88 15.35
CA LYS A 47 19.97 5.49 15.78
C LYS A 47 20.18 6.89 15.18
N SER A 48 19.46 7.23 14.12
CA SER A 48 19.55 8.49 13.39
C SER A 48 18.17 9.12 13.18
N PRO A 49 17.35 9.34 14.23
CA PRO A 49 15.94 9.72 14.11
C PRO A 49 15.75 11.16 13.57
N ALA A 50 16.82 11.97 13.59
CA ALA A 50 16.85 13.33 13.08
C ALA A 50 17.59 13.45 11.73
N SER A 51 17.85 12.33 11.04
CA SER A 51 18.55 12.25 9.74
C SER A 51 17.89 13.03 8.59
N GLY A 52 16.60 13.36 8.72
CA GLY A 52 15.82 13.97 7.64
C GLY A 52 16.27 15.39 7.25
N ILE A 53 16.17 15.68 5.95
CA ILE A 53 16.28 17.02 5.37
C ILE A 53 15.12 17.27 4.39
N ILE A 54 14.84 18.54 4.12
CA ILE A 54 13.99 18.95 3.00
C ILE A 54 14.86 19.64 1.97
N LEU A 55 14.90 19.11 0.76
CA LEU A 55 15.56 19.73 -0.38
C LEU A 55 14.60 20.68 -1.08
N LEU A 56 15.04 21.92 -1.26
CA LEU A 56 14.46 22.91 -2.16
C LEU A 56 15.21 22.85 -3.51
N SER A 57 14.49 22.61 -4.60
CA SER A 57 15.07 22.40 -5.94
C SER A 57 14.09 22.80 -7.06
N GLY A 58 14.40 22.46 -8.32
CA GLY A 58 13.58 22.77 -9.49
C GLY A 58 13.81 24.19 -10.02
N GLN A 59 13.67 25.19 -9.15
CA GLN A 59 14.25 26.52 -9.34
C GLN A 59 15.28 26.78 -8.26
N ASN A 60 16.33 27.48 -8.64
CA ASN A 60 17.36 27.90 -7.73
C ASN A 60 16.91 29.16 -6.97
N HIS A 61 17.47 29.35 -5.77
CA HIS A 61 17.17 30.47 -4.88
C HIS A 61 18.43 31.25 -4.54
N THR A 62 18.31 32.55 -4.31
CA THR A 62 19.29 33.28 -3.49
C THR A 62 19.27 32.75 -2.05
N LEU A 63 20.31 33.05 -1.27
CA LEU A 63 20.35 32.64 0.14
C LEU A 63 19.14 33.15 0.93
N THR A 64 18.71 34.39 0.69
CA THR A 64 17.57 35.01 1.40
C THR A 64 16.24 34.35 1.01
N GLU A 65 16.07 33.99 -0.26
CA GLU A 65 14.88 33.27 -0.73
C GLU A 65 14.84 31.85 -0.15
N ALA A 66 15.97 31.16 -0.13
CA ALA A 66 16.10 29.83 0.47
C ALA A 66 15.78 29.83 1.98
N ASP A 67 16.35 30.78 2.73
CA ASP A 67 16.05 30.94 4.17
C ASP A 67 14.56 31.25 4.42
N SER A 68 13.97 32.12 3.59
CA SER A 68 12.54 32.44 3.67
C SER A 68 11.67 31.22 3.36
N ALA A 69 12.04 30.40 2.38
CA ALA A 69 11.32 29.19 2.02
C ALA A 69 11.41 28.12 3.11
N CYS A 70 12.59 27.90 3.71
CA CYS A 70 12.71 27.01 4.87
C CYS A 70 11.83 27.50 6.03
N LYS A 71 11.84 28.80 6.34
CA LYS A 71 11.00 29.38 7.40
C LYS A 71 9.50 29.23 7.14
N ALA A 72 9.08 29.39 5.89
CA ALA A 72 7.69 29.17 5.49
C ALA A 72 7.24 27.72 5.73
N LEU A 73 8.15 26.75 5.61
CA LEU A 73 7.92 25.36 5.98
C LEU A 73 7.96 25.12 7.51
N GLY A 74 8.25 26.12 8.34
CA GLY A 74 8.50 25.92 9.77
C GLY A 74 9.87 25.32 10.08
N GLU A 75 10.82 25.44 9.13
CA GLU A 75 12.17 24.92 9.21
C GLU A 75 13.20 26.05 9.14
N GLN A 76 14.47 25.68 9.16
CA GLN A 76 15.60 26.58 8.93
C GLN A 76 16.57 25.93 7.95
N LEU A 77 17.46 26.71 7.35
CA LEU A 77 18.58 26.15 6.60
C LEU A 77 19.38 25.19 7.51
N TRP A 78 19.76 24.05 6.96
CA TRP A 78 20.49 23.02 7.68
C TRP A 78 21.93 23.47 7.96
N SER A 79 22.52 23.11 9.11
CA SER A 79 23.98 23.16 9.30
C SER A 79 24.46 22.01 10.17
N PRO A 80 25.75 21.62 10.04
CA PRO A 80 26.36 20.58 10.88
C PRO A 80 26.26 20.89 12.38
N ALA A 81 26.27 22.18 12.75
CA ALA A 81 26.21 22.63 14.14
C ALA A 81 24.84 22.42 14.83
N LEU A 82 23.78 22.09 14.08
CA LEU A 82 22.45 21.89 14.66
C LEU A 82 22.29 20.57 15.41
N ASN A 83 23.26 19.65 15.31
CA ASN A 83 23.20 18.29 15.89
C ASN A 83 21.91 17.52 15.53
N ARG A 84 21.23 17.90 14.43
CA ARG A 84 20.02 17.22 13.94
C ARG A 84 20.39 16.08 12.99
N SER A 85 21.27 16.31 12.03
CA SER A 85 21.85 15.27 11.16
C SER A 85 23.33 15.56 10.90
N THR A 86 24.12 14.51 10.66
CA THR A 86 25.56 14.64 10.39
C THR A 86 25.81 15.01 8.94
N VAL A 87 26.99 15.57 8.64
CA VAL A 87 27.45 15.82 7.26
C VAL A 87 27.39 14.55 6.41
N GLU A 88 27.80 13.42 6.97
CA GLU A 88 27.78 12.11 6.31
C GLU A 88 26.37 11.71 5.88
N VAL A 89 25.38 11.91 6.76
CA VAL A 89 23.97 11.59 6.45
C VAL A 89 23.45 12.47 5.32
N VAL A 90 23.71 13.78 5.38
CA VAL A 90 23.29 14.71 4.31
C VAL A 90 24.00 14.39 3.00
N GLN A 91 25.29 14.05 3.06
CA GLN A 91 26.07 13.65 1.90
C GLN A 91 25.46 12.43 1.21
N ARG A 92 25.12 11.36 1.94
CA ARG A 92 24.42 10.19 1.37
C ARG A 92 23.13 10.57 0.65
N GLN A 93 22.37 11.50 1.21
CA GLN A 93 21.14 11.99 0.57
C GLN A 93 21.44 12.76 -0.73
N ILE A 94 22.53 13.54 -0.79
CA ILE A 94 22.95 14.25 -2.01
C ILE A 94 23.49 13.27 -3.05
N ASP A 95 24.32 12.30 -2.65
CA ASP A 95 24.85 11.24 -3.52
C ASP A 95 23.72 10.48 -4.21
N TYR A 96 22.63 10.22 -3.48
CA TYR A 96 21.43 9.61 -4.03
C TYR A 96 20.81 10.45 -5.17
N LEU A 97 20.78 11.78 -5.02
CA LEU A 97 20.25 12.66 -6.06
C LEU A 97 21.18 12.72 -7.28
N VAL A 98 22.49 12.56 -7.09
CA VAL A 98 23.46 12.41 -8.20
C VAL A 98 23.26 11.08 -8.91
N LEU A 99 23.08 9.98 -8.17
CA LEU A 99 22.77 8.66 -8.75
C LEU A 99 21.54 8.72 -9.66
N ARG A 100 20.52 9.47 -9.24
CA ARG A 100 19.31 9.69 -10.04
C ARG A 100 19.45 10.73 -11.16
N GLN A 101 20.65 11.25 -11.38
CA GLN A 101 20.97 12.26 -12.39
C GLN A 101 20.15 13.55 -12.24
N SER A 102 19.65 13.82 -11.03
CA SER A 102 18.96 15.07 -10.71
C SER A 102 19.98 16.19 -10.50
N PHE A 103 21.20 15.86 -10.06
CA PHE A 103 22.30 16.80 -9.86
C PHE A 103 23.65 16.19 -10.28
N THR A 104 24.67 17.04 -10.36
CA THR A 104 26.07 16.62 -10.57
C THR A 104 26.87 16.75 -9.28
N ASN A 105 28.02 16.09 -9.20
CA ASN A 105 28.97 16.23 -8.09
C ASN A 105 29.38 17.69 -7.79
N ALA A 106 29.47 18.52 -8.83
CA ALA A 106 29.81 19.94 -8.71
C ALA A 106 28.67 20.82 -8.19
N THR A 107 27.47 20.27 -8.02
CA THR A 107 26.31 21.02 -7.54
C THR A 107 26.53 21.43 -6.09
N ARG A 108 26.31 22.72 -5.82
CA ARG A 108 26.37 23.30 -4.49
C ARG A 108 24.96 23.57 -3.99
N PHE A 109 24.72 23.30 -2.71
CA PHE A 109 23.45 23.53 -2.05
C PHE A 109 23.63 24.54 -0.93
N TRP A 110 22.73 25.52 -0.83
CA TRP A 110 22.70 26.45 0.29
C TRP A 110 22.48 25.72 1.62
N ILE A 111 23.31 26.07 2.60
CA ILE A 111 23.19 25.64 4.00
C ILE A 111 23.28 26.87 4.92
N ALA A 112 22.93 26.70 6.20
CA ALA A 112 23.01 27.77 7.16
C ALA A 112 24.47 28.21 7.38
N PRO A 113 24.69 29.51 7.63
CA PRO A 113 26.01 30.05 7.98
C PRO A 113 26.65 29.30 9.16
N GLN A 114 27.95 29.00 9.06
CA GLN A 114 28.70 28.37 10.16
C GLN A 114 29.11 29.41 11.20
N LYS A 115 29.23 29.01 12.46
CA LYS A 115 29.94 29.81 13.47
C LYS A 115 31.40 29.38 13.47
N GLY A 116 32.32 30.32 13.26
CA GLY A 116 33.75 30.10 13.43
C GLY A 116 34.13 29.86 14.90
N ASP A 117 35.31 29.31 15.14
CA ASP A 117 35.84 28.94 16.48
C ASP A 117 35.93 30.12 17.47
N ASN A 118 35.96 31.35 16.95
CA ASN A 118 35.97 32.61 17.70
C ASN A 118 34.56 33.15 18.03
N GLY A 119 33.49 32.45 17.63
CA GLY A 119 32.10 32.87 17.82
C GLY A 119 31.57 33.86 16.77
N THR A 120 32.34 34.25 15.75
CA THR A 120 31.81 35.03 14.62
C THR A 120 31.05 34.11 13.66
N VAL A 121 29.88 34.54 13.21
CA VAL A 121 29.15 33.84 12.14
C VAL A 121 29.93 34.07 10.84
N ASP A 122 30.57 33.03 10.32
CA ASP A 122 31.13 33.06 8.96
C ASP A 122 29.98 33.20 7.96
N GLY A 123 30.23 33.78 6.79
CA GLY A 123 29.21 34.20 5.81
C GLY A 123 28.34 33.07 5.22
N PRO A 124 27.75 33.28 4.03
CA PRO A 124 27.01 32.22 3.33
C PRO A 124 27.85 30.93 3.18
N HIS A 125 27.23 29.76 3.32
CA HIS A 125 27.90 28.48 3.14
C HIS A 125 27.14 27.57 2.19
N THR A 126 27.88 26.68 1.54
CA THR A 126 27.33 25.63 0.70
C THR A 126 27.90 24.27 1.09
N ILE A 127 27.17 23.21 0.77
CA ILE A 127 27.65 21.83 0.75
C ILE A 127 27.57 21.31 -0.68
N ASN A 128 28.53 20.50 -1.12
CA ASN A 128 28.47 19.79 -2.40
C ASN A 128 28.31 18.27 -2.19
N ALA A 129 28.26 17.50 -3.28
CA ALA A 129 28.10 16.04 -3.19
C ALA A 129 29.29 15.33 -2.51
N GLU A 130 30.49 15.91 -2.55
CA GLU A 130 31.63 15.39 -1.79
C GLU A 130 31.55 15.69 -0.27
N GLY A 131 30.48 16.33 0.21
CA GLY A 131 30.33 16.73 1.60
C GLY A 131 31.22 17.91 1.99
N HIS A 132 31.86 18.57 1.02
CA HIS A 132 32.73 19.71 1.28
C HIS A 132 31.91 20.96 1.60
N LEU A 133 32.16 21.51 2.78
CA LEU A 133 31.60 22.79 3.19
C LEU A 133 32.45 23.91 2.61
N GLN A 134 31.83 24.83 1.87
CA GLN A 134 32.54 25.95 1.24
C GLN A 134 31.87 27.27 1.61
N PRO A 135 32.63 28.27 2.11
CA PRO A 135 32.12 29.62 2.24
C PRO A 135 31.85 30.18 0.84
N LEU A 136 30.79 30.97 0.71
CA LEU A 136 30.41 31.61 -0.55
C LEU A 136 30.30 33.12 -0.37
N GLU A 137 31.04 33.87 -1.17
CA GLU A 137 31.10 35.33 -1.03
C GLU A 137 29.87 36.04 -1.62
N ASN A 138 29.18 35.43 -2.61
CA ASN A 138 28.03 36.02 -3.27
C ASN A 138 26.70 35.42 -2.79
N PRO A 139 25.96 36.05 -1.86
CA PRO A 139 24.67 35.56 -1.38
C PRO A 139 23.54 35.61 -2.43
N ASN A 140 23.77 36.28 -3.56
CA ASN A 140 22.81 36.37 -4.66
C ASN A 140 23.01 35.28 -5.72
N GLU A 141 23.97 34.36 -5.52
CA GLU A 141 24.06 33.17 -6.37
C GLU A 141 22.78 32.35 -6.25
N GLN A 142 22.30 31.82 -7.37
CA GLN A 142 21.09 31.04 -7.45
C GLN A 142 21.47 29.56 -7.32
N LEU A 143 21.15 28.92 -6.19
CA LEU A 143 21.44 27.51 -5.92
C LEU A 143 20.22 26.79 -5.30
N PRO A 144 20.12 25.45 -5.43
CA PRO A 144 19.21 24.67 -4.58
C PRO A 144 19.60 24.79 -3.10
N ALA A 145 18.72 24.41 -2.19
CA ALA A 145 18.94 24.59 -0.75
C ALA A 145 18.54 23.38 0.10
N VAL A 146 19.21 23.22 1.24
CA VAL A 146 18.90 22.18 2.22
C VAL A 146 18.31 22.81 3.48
N CYS A 147 17.05 22.51 3.75
CA CYS A 147 16.39 22.83 5.01
C CYS A 147 16.51 21.65 5.99
N THR A 148 16.39 21.94 7.29
CA THR A 148 16.09 20.91 8.28
C THR A 148 14.75 20.24 7.97
N GLN A 149 14.60 18.98 8.40
CA GLN A 149 13.29 18.36 8.58
C GLN A 149 13.13 18.10 10.08
N SER A 150 12.20 18.77 10.73
CA SER A 150 11.97 18.66 12.17
C SER A 150 10.57 18.17 12.54
N ALA A 151 9.72 17.88 11.55
CA ALA A 151 8.40 17.29 11.78
C ALA A 151 8.51 15.98 12.61
N PRO A 152 7.58 15.71 13.53
CA PRO A 152 7.59 14.49 14.32
C PRO A 152 7.30 13.27 13.45
N PHE A 153 7.65 12.07 13.94
CA PHE A 153 7.15 10.83 13.36
C PHE A 153 5.65 10.69 13.65
N SER A 154 4.88 10.22 12.67
CA SER A 154 3.50 9.79 12.91
C SER A 154 3.48 8.38 13.51
N SER A 155 2.48 8.08 14.33
CA SER A 155 2.13 6.73 14.79
C SER A 155 0.87 6.20 14.11
N MET A 156 0.47 4.97 14.41
CA MET A 156 -0.84 4.42 13.99
C MET A 156 -2.03 5.29 14.43
N SER A 157 -1.94 5.96 15.59
CA SER A 157 -3.06 6.68 16.20
C SER A 157 -2.93 8.21 16.15
N SER A 158 -1.80 8.74 15.72
CA SER A 158 -1.52 10.17 15.78
C SER A 158 -0.58 10.65 14.67
N GLY A 159 -0.96 11.77 14.04
CA GLY A 159 -0.11 12.57 13.16
C GLY A 159 -0.24 14.04 13.57
N ASP A 160 0.87 14.75 13.65
CA ASP A 160 0.87 16.19 13.98
C ASP A 160 0.42 17.00 12.75
N THR A 161 -0.83 17.46 12.79
CA THR A 161 -1.47 18.23 11.72
C THR A 161 -1.53 19.73 12.03
N SER A 162 -0.69 20.20 12.95
CA SER A 162 -0.52 21.62 13.26
C SER A 162 -0.09 22.41 12.03
N GLU A 163 -0.41 23.71 12.00
CA GLU A 163 -0.16 24.58 10.85
C GLU A 163 1.30 24.56 10.38
N THR A 164 2.25 24.42 11.30
CA THR A 164 3.70 24.32 11.04
C THR A 164 4.07 23.20 10.06
N TRP A 165 3.33 22.09 10.07
CA TRP A 165 3.64 20.91 9.24
C TRP A 165 2.77 20.79 7.99
N ARG A 166 1.85 21.73 7.77
CA ARG A 166 0.95 21.68 6.62
C ARG A 166 1.67 22.05 5.32
N VAL A 167 1.22 21.45 4.24
CA VAL A 167 1.65 21.76 2.87
C VAL A 167 0.44 21.70 1.95
N ALA A 168 0.38 22.61 0.98
CA ALA A 168 -0.68 22.63 -0.03
C ALA A 168 -0.17 22.15 -1.38
N VAL A 169 -1.03 21.45 -2.12
CA VAL A 169 -0.80 21.00 -3.50
C VAL A 169 -2.03 21.32 -4.34
N LYS A 170 -1.84 21.81 -5.56
CA LYS A 170 -2.93 21.95 -6.53
C LYS A 170 -3.06 20.68 -7.37
N ALA A 171 -4.21 20.04 -7.33
CA ALA A 171 -4.51 18.84 -8.09
C ALA A 171 -6.01 18.78 -8.43
N ASN A 172 -6.35 18.30 -9.62
CA ASN A 172 -7.73 18.17 -10.06
C ASN A 172 -8.53 19.47 -9.93
N ASP A 173 -7.97 20.62 -10.32
CA ASP A 173 -8.52 21.98 -10.10
C ASP A 173 -8.71 22.44 -8.65
N ASP A 174 -8.51 21.58 -7.65
CA ASP A 174 -8.63 21.92 -6.23
C ASP A 174 -7.26 22.21 -5.59
N THR A 175 -7.28 22.97 -4.49
CA THR A 175 -6.13 23.11 -3.59
C THR A 175 -6.33 22.17 -2.40
N LEU A 176 -5.39 21.24 -2.23
CA LEU A 176 -5.44 20.20 -1.22
C LEU A 176 -4.37 20.46 -0.16
N THR A 177 -4.79 20.72 1.07
CA THR A 177 -3.89 20.94 2.22
C THR A 177 -3.69 19.63 2.96
N GLY A 178 -2.52 19.03 2.79
CA GLY A 178 -2.02 17.90 3.56
C GLY A 178 -1.07 18.35 4.67
N TYR A 179 -0.31 17.40 5.20
CA TYR A 179 0.76 17.66 6.16
C TYR A 179 1.97 16.80 5.85
N ARG A 180 3.11 17.11 6.47
CA ARG A 180 4.27 16.23 6.45
C ARG A 180 4.57 15.69 7.83
N ASP A 181 5.10 14.49 7.87
CA ASP A 181 5.78 13.97 9.05
C ASP A 181 7.27 13.82 8.76
N ARG A 182 7.98 13.13 9.66
CA ARG A 182 9.42 12.90 9.51
C ARG A 182 9.81 12.24 8.18
N VAL A 183 8.96 11.36 7.63
CA VAL A 183 9.33 10.49 6.51
C VAL A 183 8.64 10.88 5.19
N SER A 184 7.49 11.55 5.22
CA SER A 184 6.69 11.75 4.00
C SER A 184 5.77 12.96 4.06
N PHE A 185 5.40 13.47 2.89
CA PHE A 185 4.20 14.29 2.70
C PHE A 185 2.97 13.38 2.63
N ARG A 186 1.88 13.79 3.27
CA ARG A 186 0.68 12.98 3.52
C ARG A 186 -0.57 13.77 3.15
N PHE A 187 -1.36 13.20 2.24
CA PHE A 187 -2.65 13.73 1.81
C PHE A 187 -3.69 12.64 2.00
N LEU A 188 -4.43 12.74 3.10
CA LEU A 188 -5.30 11.69 3.61
C LEU A 188 -6.75 12.13 3.40
N GLY A 189 -7.55 11.31 2.70
CA GLY A 189 -8.97 11.59 2.44
C GLY A 189 -9.24 12.46 1.22
N ILE A 190 -8.50 12.28 0.12
CA ILE A 190 -8.77 12.96 -1.16
C ILE A 190 -9.96 12.29 -1.86
N ARG A 191 -10.98 13.05 -2.25
CA ARG A 191 -12.11 12.53 -3.03
C ARG A 191 -11.68 12.23 -4.46
N TYR A 192 -11.85 10.99 -4.91
CA TYR A 192 -11.58 10.61 -6.31
C TYR A 192 -12.85 10.45 -7.14
N ALA A 193 -14.00 10.24 -6.49
CA ALA A 193 -15.30 10.13 -7.13
C ALA A 193 -16.38 10.85 -6.33
N SER A 194 -17.36 11.40 -7.05
CA SER A 194 -18.57 11.94 -6.44
C SER A 194 -19.33 10.83 -5.71
N GLN A 195 -19.95 11.12 -4.56
CA GLN A 195 -20.76 10.14 -3.85
C GLN A 195 -21.87 9.61 -4.78
N PRO A 196 -21.84 8.32 -5.15
CA PRO A 196 -22.88 7.76 -5.99
C PRO A 196 -24.13 7.49 -5.17
N GLY A 197 -25.30 7.52 -5.82
CA GLY A 197 -26.49 6.89 -5.24
C GLY A 197 -26.28 5.37 -5.13
N ARG A 198 -27.01 4.71 -4.22
CA ARG A 198 -26.96 3.25 -4.11
C ARG A 198 -27.30 2.57 -5.43
N PHE A 199 -26.53 1.53 -5.75
CA PHE A 199 -26.65 0.77 -6.98
C PHE A 199 -26.60 1.68 -8.22
N ARG A 200 -25.58 2.55 -8.24
CA ARG A 200 -25.18 3.37 -9.39
C ARG A 200 -23.67 3.34 -9.50
N TYR A 201 -23.17 3.34 -10.73
CA TYR A 201 -21.75 3.51 -11.00
C TYR A 201 -21.28 4.90 -10.54
N SER A 202 -20.09 4.94 -9.95
CA SER A 202 -19.47 6.20 -9.56
C SER A 202 -18.99 6.96 -10.80
N THR A 203 -18.80 8.27 -10.64
CA THR A 203 -18.23 9.13 -11.67
C THR A 203 -16.98 9.81 -11.11
N PRO A 204 -15.90 9.93 -11.92
CA PRO A 204 -14.70 10.64 -11.49
C PRO A 204 -15.04 12.05 -11.01
N TYR A 205 -14.53 12.40 -9.83
CA TYR A 205 -14.74 13.72 -9.24
C TYR A 205 -14.00 14.75 -10.08
N GLN A 206 -14.73 15.70 -10.64
CA GLN A 206 -14.17 16.89 -11.26
C GLN A 206 -14.05 17.93 -10.16
N GLY A 207 -12.85 18.48 -9.94
CA GLY A 207 -12.67 19.47 -8.89
C GLY A 207 -13.58 20.67 -9.03
N SER A 208 -13.75 21.39 -7.92
CA SER A 208 -14.65 22.52 -7.84
C SER A 208 -13.93 23.87 -7.85
N GLY A 209 -12.58 23.87 -7.87
CA GLY A 209 -11.79 25.07 -7.64
C GLY A 209 -11.67 25.42 -6.15
N GLY A 210 -11.98 24.46 -5.27
CA GLY A 210 -12.10 24.66 -3.84
C GLY A 210 -10.77 24.46 -3.08
N ASN A 211 -10.78 24.83 -1.80
CA ASN A 211 -9.69 24.56 -0.86
C ASN A 211 -10.15 23.48 0.14
N TYR A 212 -9.51 22.31 0.12
CA TYR A 212 -9.88 21.17 0.94
C TYR A 212 -8.77 20.74 1.88
N SER A 213 -9.14 20.45 3.13
CA SER A 213 -8.24 19.87 4.12
C SER A 213 -8.23 18.34 3.99
N VAL A 214 -7.07 17.77 3.64
CA VAL A 214 -6.83 16.33 3.51
C VAL A 214 -5.80 15.88 4.55
N LEU A 215 -6.07 16.24 5.81
CA LEU A 215 -5.20 16.01 6.96
C LEU A 215 -5.49 14.68 7.69
N LYS A 216 -6.59 14.01 7.36
CA LYS A 216 -7.08 12.83 8.09
C LYS A 216 -7.67 11.83 7.12
N ILE A 217 -7.48 10.56 7.42
CA ILE A 217 -8.14 9.45 6.73
C ILE A 217 -9.66 9.72 6.70
N ALA A 218 -10.24 9.70 5.51
CA ALA A 218 -11.68 9.83 5.32
C ALA A 218 -12.40 8.53 5.73
N PRO A 219 -13.71 8.56 5.98
CA PRO A 219 -14.46 7.38 6.39
C PRO A 219 -14.27 6.19 5.42
N ALA A 220 -14.05 5.00 5.99
CA ALA A 220 -14.16 3.75 5.26
C ALA A 220 -15.55 3.58 4.65
N CYS A 221 -15.68 2.76 3.60
CA CYS A 221 -17.00 2.37 3.10
C CYS A 221 -17.73 1.50 4.13
N ILE A 222 -19.07 1.48 4.05
CA ILE A 222 -19.91 0.66 4.94
C ILE A 222 -19.40 -0.79 4.96
N GLN A 223 -19.07 -1.27 6.16
CA GLN A 223 -18.61 -2.64 6.43
C GLN A 223 -19.72 -3.47 7.09
N LEU A 224 -19.52 -4.79 7.19
CA LEU A 224 -20.49 -5.71 7.78
C LEU A 224 -20.81 -5.46 9.25
N ASP A 225 -19.87 -4.89 10.01
CA ASP A 225 -20.10 -4.52 11.41
C ASP A 225 -20.89 -3.21 11.57
N GLY A 226 -21.29 -2.58 10.46
CA GLY A 226 -22.02 -1.32 10.42
C GLY A 226 -21.15 -0.09 10.57
N SER A 227 -19.82 -0.24 10.67
CA SER A 227 -18.90 0.90 10.63
C SER A 227 -18.76 1.47 9.22
N GLY A 228 -18.28 2.71 9.11
CA GLY A 228 -18.03 3.40 7.84
C GLY A 228 -19.13 4.38 7.42
N SER A 229 -19.12 4.75 6.13
CA SER A 229 -20.02 5.74 5.51
C SER A 229 -20.35 5.32 4.07
N GLU A 230 -21.50 5.74 3.54
CA GLU A 230 -21.80 5.65 2.10
C GLU A 230 -21.04 6.71 1.29
N ASP A 231 -20.74 7.86 1.90
CA ASP A 231 -19.78 8.81 1.35
C ASP A 231 -18.37 8.37 1.76
N CYS A 232 -17.75 7.54 0.93
CA CYS A 232 -16.50 6.86 1.25
C CYS A 232 -15.49 6.78 0.10
N LEU A 233 -15.79 7.32 -1.09
CA LEU A 233 -14.93 7.22 -2.28
C LEU A 233 -13.75 8.20 -2.22
N PHE A 234 -12.83 7.89 -1.31
CA PHE A 234 -11.62 8.64 -1.02
C PHE A 234 -10.38 7.79 -1.20
N LEU A 235 -9.25 8.46 -1.41
CA LEU A 235 -7.92 7.86 -1.44
C LEU A 235 -6.95 8.64 -0.56
N ASN A 236 -5.83 7.98 -0.25
CA ASN A 236 -4.74 8.51 0.56
C ASN A 236 -3.45 8.46 -0.24
N ILE A 237 -2.62 9.49 -0.14
CA ILE A 237 -1.33 9.60 -0.83
C ILE A 237 -0.21 9.87 0.16
N TRP A 238 0.85 9.08 0.06
CA TRP A 238 2.14 9.32 0.71
C TRP A 238 3.22 9.49 -0.35
N THR A 239 4.02 10.55 -0.24
CA THR A 239 5.08 10.85 -1.21
C THR A 239 6.28 11.51 -0.54
N PRO A 240 7.52 11.21 -0.96
CA PRO A 240 8.70 11.96 -0.55
C PRO A 240 8.92 13.20 -1.41
N TYR A 241 8.20 13.40 -2.52
CA TYR A 241 8.49 14.43 -3.52
C TYR A 241 7.22 15.18 -3.95
N LEU A 242 7.26 16.51 -3.88
CA LEU A 242 6.23 17.40 -4.41
C LEU A 242 6.87 18.36 -5.44
N PRO A 243 6.50 18.27 -6.72
CA PRO A 243 7.01 19.20 -7.71
C PRO A 243 6.38 20.59 -7.59
N GLN A 244 7.11 21.63 -7.98
CA GLN A 244 6.61 23.00 -8.13
C GLN A 244 5.43 23.04 -9.12
N ASP A 245 5.59 22.34 -10.25
CA ASP A 245 4.57 22.22 -11.28
C ASP A 245 4.59 20.79 -11.85
N GLY A 246 3.58 20.00 -11.47
CA GLY A 246 3.42 18.62 -11.94
C GLY A 246 3.31 18.50 -13.46
N ALA A 247 2.80 19.53 -14.15
CA ALA A 247 2.62 19.51 -15.60
C ALA A 247 3.95 19.63 -16.37
N SER A 248 4.86 20.49 -15.90
CA SER A 248 6.18 20.71 -16.52
C SER A 248 7.30 19.82 -15.97
N THR A 249 7.04 19.06 -14.90
CA THR A 249 8.02 18.15 -14.30
C THR A 249 8.52 17.11 -15.31
N ALA A 250 9.84 17.02 -15.46
CA ALA A 250 10.51 16.07 -16.34
C ALA A 250 10.26 14.62 -15.90
N LYS A 251 10.06 13.71 -16.86
CA LYS A 251 9.67 12.32 -16.59
C LYS A 251 10.67 11.57 -15.70
N ASN A 252 11.97 11.83 -15.86
CA ASN A 252 13.02 11.24 -15.03
C ASN A 252 12.98 11.66 -13.56
N ASN A 253 12.30 12.77 -13.24
CA ASN A 253 12.09 13.23 -11.87
C ASN A 253 10.81 12.64 -11.25
N LEU A 254 9.93 12.00 -12.02
CA LEU A 254 8.72 11.39 -11.48
C LEU A 254 9.01 10.01 -10.87
N ARG A 255 8.27 9.67 -9.81
CA ARG A 255 8.44 8.44 -9.04
C ARG A 255 7.50 7.33 -9.51
N PRO A 256 7.86 6.05 -9.39
CA PRO A 256 6.88 4.98 -9.58
C PRO A 256 5.74 5.11 -8.56
N VAL A 257 4.56 4.62 -8.94
CA VAL A 257 3.34 4.72 -8.14
C VAL A 257 2.91 3.32 -7.73
N MET A 258 2.82 3.07 -6.42
CA MET A 258 2.25 1.88 -5.83
C MET A 258 0.78 2.15 -5.52
N PHE A 259 -0.14 1.46 -6.20
CA PHE A 259 -1.58 1.63 -6.06
C PHE A 259 -2.19 0.44 -5.30
N TRP A 260 -2.48 0.66 -4.01
CA TRP A 260 -2.96 -0.34 -3.07
C TRP A 260 -4.46 -0.52 -3.12
N ILE A 261 -4.88 -1.78 -3.25
CA ILE A 261 -6.28 -2.22 -3.17
C ILE A 261 -6.42 -3.16 -1.98
N HIS A 262 -7.13 -2.73 -0.95
CA HIS A 262 -7.27 -3.51 0.28
C HIS A 262 -8.10 -4.80 0.09
N GLY A 263 -7.81 -5.79 0.93
CA GLY A 263 -8.56 -7.05 1.05
C GLY A 263 -9.86 -6.90 1.84
N GLY A 264 -10.21 -7.93 2.63
CA GLY A 264 -11.41 -7.92 3.47
C GLY A 264 -12.63 -8.61 2.87
N ALA A 265 -12.42 -9.65 2.04
CA ALA A 265 -13.49 -10.47 1.45
C ALA A 265 -14.56 -9.70 0.66
N PHE A 266 -14.23 -8.50 0.15
CA PHE A 266 -15.16 -7.52 -0.43
C PHE A 266 -16.24 -7.02 0.55
N THR A 267 -16.00 -7.08 1.86
CA THR A 267 -16.99 -6.80 2.91
C THR A 267 -16.47 -5.95 4.07
N SER A 268 -15.15 -5.80 4.20
CA SER A 268 -14.48 -5.04 5.24
C SER A 268 -13.14 -4.48 4.76
N ALA A 269 -12.37 -3.90 5.69
CA ALA A 269 -11.09 -3.21 5.47
C ALA A 269 -11.23 -1.87 4.73
N SER A 270 -10.15 -1.11 4.68
CA SER A 270 -10.12 0.21 4.05
C SER A 270 -8.73 0.58 3.53
N GLY A 271 -8.66 1.55 2.62
CA GLY A 271 -7.40 2.18 2.23
C GLY A 271 -6.79 3.06 3.33
N GLY A 272 -7.44 3.14 4.49
CA GLY A 272 -6.98 3.85 5.68
C GLY A 272 -6.48 2.95 6.81
N ASP A 273 -6.43 1.62 6.59
CA ASP A 273 -5.97 0.68 7.61
C ASP A 273 -4.49 0.93 7.93
N SER A 274 -4.14 0.94 9.21
CA SER A 274 -2.84 1.42 9.70
C SER A 274 -1.64 0.61 9.21
N PHE A 275 -1.80 -0.71 9.08
CA PHE A 275 -0.77 -1.60 8.53
C PHE A 275 -0.43 -1.26 7.07
N SER A 276 -1.33 -0.57 6.35
CA SER A 276 -1.15 -0.13 4.96
C SER A 276 -0.72 1.33 4.81
N ASP A 277 -0.31 2.01 5.89
CA ASP A 277 0.27 3.36 5.81
C ASP A 277 1.50 3.35 4.89
N GLY A 278 1.44 4.16 3.83
CA GLY A 278 2.46 4.18 2.80
C GLY A 278 3.72 4.99 3.12
N GLY A 279 3.80 5.69 4.25
CA GLY A 279 4.85 6.69 4.51
C GLY A 279 6.26 6.08 4.59
N ASN A 280 6.38 4.90 5.19
CA ASN A 280 7.65 4.18 5.28
C ASN A 280 8.11 3.67 3.91
N PHE A 281 7.21 3.00 3.19
CA PHE A 281 7.50 2.51 1.84
C PHE A 281 7.89 3.65 0.89
N ALA A 282 7.11 4.74 0.88
CA ALA A 282 7.31 5.89 -0.01
C ALA A 282 8.70 6.51 0.13
N SER A 283 9.12 6.77 1.37
CA SER A 283 10.40 7.44 1.66
C SER A 283 11.62 6.54 1.48
N ARG A 284 11.52 5.26 1.86
CA ARG A 284 12.60 4.29 1.72
C ARG A 284 12.88 3.96 0.25
N ASN A 285 11.83 3.82 -0.56
CA ASN A 285 11.95 3.40 -1.95
C ASN A 285 11.87 4.52 -2.98
N ASP A 286 11.69 5.75 -2.52
CA ASP A 286 11.50 6.93 -3.36
C ASP A 286 10.35 6.73 -4.38
N ALA A 287 9.19 6.37 -3.84
CA ALA A 287 7.98 6.01 -4.56
C ALA A 287 6.78 6.82 -4.04
N VAL A 288 5.72 6.91 -4.84
CA VAL A 288 4.41 7.42 -4.38
C VAL A 288 3.54 6.22 -4.03
N VAL A 289 2.92 6.24 -2.85
CA VAL A 289 1.95 5.21 -2.45
C VAL A 289 0.57 5.82 -2.45
N VAL A 290 -0.38 5.15 -3.11
CA VAL A 290 -1.80 5.50 -3.14
C VAL A 290 -2.59 4.35 -2.56
N ALA A 291 -3.46 4.61 -1.58
CA ALA A 291 -4.39 3.63 -1.04
C ALA A 291 -5.82 4.11 -1.21
N ILE A 292 -6.71 3.25 -1.69
CA ILE A 292 -8.09 3.62 -2.05
C ILE A 292 -9.12 2.94 -1.15
N ASN A 293 -10.23 3.61 -0.89
CA ASN A 293 -11.47 2.95 -0.51
C ASN A 293 -12.26 2.58 -1.76
N TYR A 294 -13.06 1.52 -1.71
CA TYR A 294 -14.06 1.16 -2.73
C TYR A 294 -15.29 0.57 -2.05
N ARG A 295 -16.48 0.64 -2.68
CA ARG A 295 -17.70 0.11 -2.04
C ARG A 295 -17.64 -1.40 -1.84
N LEU A 296 -18.18 -1.84 -0.71
CA LEU A 296 -18.14 -3.21 -0.21
C LEU A 296 -19.55 -3.79 -0.05
N GLY A 297 -19.62 -5.11 0.11
CA GLY A 297 -20.83 -5.88 0.34
C GLY A 297 -21.91 -5.56 -0.68
N THR A 298 -23.17 -5.66 -0.25
CA THR A 298 -24.33 -5.46 -1.12
C THR A 298 -24.28 -4.12 -1.85
N LEU A 299 -23.80 -3.05 -1.20
CA LEU A 299 -23.69 -1.73 -1.82
C LEU A 299 -22.65 -1.65 -2.94
N GLY A 300 -21.62 -2.50 -2.89
CA GLY A 300 -20.54 -2.57 -3.86
C GLY A 300 -20.77 -3.57 -4.99
N PHE A 301 -21.51 -4.66 -4.75
CA PHE A 301 -21.47 -5.80 -5.66
C PHE A 301 -22.83 -6.33 -6.12
N MET A 302 -23.95 -5.92 -5.51
CA MET A 302 -25.28 -6.42 -5.88
C MET A 302 -25.60 -6.25 -7.36
N ALA A 303 -25.82 -7.36 -8.06
CA ALA A 303 -26.49 -7.39 -9.35
C ALA A 303 -27.92 -7.95 -9.22
N ILE A 304 -28.83 -7.42 -10.03
CA ILE A 304 -30.16 -8.01 -10.27
C ILE A 304 -30.45 -8.04 -11.76
N ASP A 305 -31.27 -9.00 -12.18
CA ASP A 305 -31.64 -9.25 -13.59
C ASP A 305 -32.71 -8.26 -14.10
N ASP A 306 -32.52 -6.95 -13.87
CA ASP A 306 -33.38 -5.87 -14.38
C ASP A 306 -32.81 -5.15 -15.61
N GLY A 307 -31.58 -5.51 -16.02
CA GLY A 307 -30.88 -4.94 -17.17
C GLY A 307 -30.13 -3.62 -16.90
N GLU A 308 -30.28 -3.04 -15.71
CA GLU A 308 -29.64 -1.77 -15.33
C GLU A 308 -28.69 -1.93 -14.13
N THR A 309 -29.05 -2.79 -13.18
CA THR A 309 -28.35 -3.00 -11.91
C THR A 309 -27.38 -4.18 -12.06
N ASN A 310 -26.30 -3.98 -12.82
CA ASN A 310 -25.43 -5.08 -13.26
C ASN A 310 -24.25 -5.40 -12.31
N GLY A 311 -24.28 -4.94 -11.06
CA GLY A 311 -23.21 -5.21 -10.08
C GLY A 311 -21.89 -4.49 -10.38
N ASN A 312 -20.80 -5.01 -9.78
CA ASN A 312 -19.43 -4.50 -9.94
C ASN A 312 -19.22 -3.00 -9.62
N TYR A 313 -20.05 -2.38 -8.79
CA TYR A 313 -19.88 -0.98 -8.41
C TYR A 313 -18.56 -0.72 -7.67
N GLY A 314 -18.13 -1.64 -6.81
CA GLY A 314 -16.83 -1.59 -6.13
C GLY A 314 -15.66 -1.69 -7.11
N LEU A 315 -15.75 -2.56 -8.13
CA LEU A 315 -14.73 -2.63 -9.20
C LEU A 315 -14.71 -1.34 -10.04
N ALA A 316 -15.87 -0.78 -10.35
CA ALA A 316 -15.99 0.51 -11.02
C ALA A 316 -15.36 1.66 -10.22
N ASP A 317 -15.52 1.65 -8.90
CA ASP A 317 -14.87 2.61 -8.00
C ASP A 317 -13.34 2.52 -8.08
N GLN A 318 -12.78 1.31 -8.11
CA GLN A 318 -11.33 1.08 -8.28
C GLN A 318 -10.82 1.61 -9.63
N VAL A 319 -11.57 1.37 -10.72
CA VAL A 319 -11.24 1.90 -12.06
C VAL A 319 -11.27 3.43 -12.08
N ASN A 320 -12.27 4.05 -11.45
CA ASN A 320 -12.37 5.51 -11.35
C ASN A 320 -11.25 6.10 -10.48
N ALA A 321 -10.84 5.41 -9.42
CA ALA A 321 -9.68 5.81 -8.63
C ALA A 321 -8.38 5.76 -9.45
N LEU A 322 -8.19 4.73 -10.29
CA LEU A 322 -7.08 4.68 -11.24
C LEU A 322 -7.12 5.84 -12.24
N ASP A 323 -8.29 6.17 -12.80
CA ASP A 323 -8.45 7.32 -13.70
C ASP A 323 -8.10 8.64 -13.03
N TRP A 324 -8.50 8.81 -11.78
CA TRP A 324 -8.13 9.98 -10.98
C TRP A 324 -6.61 10.03 -10.76
N VAL A 325 -5.97 8.91 -10.41
CA VAL A 325 -4.52 8.83 -10.21
C VAL A 325 -3.78 9.17 -11.50
N ILE A 326 -4.15 8.56 -12.62
CA ILE A 326 -3.54 8.86 -13.93
C ILE A 326 -3.61 10.36 -14.25
N SER A 327 -4.73 10.99 -13.95
CA SER A 327 -4.97 12.40 -14.26
C SER A 327 -4.24 13.36 -13.32
N ASN A 328 -3.94 12.95 -12.08
CA ASN A 328 -3.54 13.88 -11.01
C ASN A 328 -2.23 13.56 -10.30
N ILE A 329 -1.70 12.34 -10.40
CA ILE A 329 -0.58 11.89 -9.56
C ILE A 329 0.72 12.66 -9.80
N ARG A 330 0.86 13.32 -10.96
CA ARG A 330 2.01 14.20 -11.24
C ARG A 330 2.11 15.36 -10.26
N SER A 331 0.99 15.90 -9.76
CA SER A 331 0.98 16.94 -8.71
C SER A 331 1.58 16.44 -7.38
N PHE A 332 1.63 15.12 -7.19
CA PHE A 332 2.21 14.47 -6.02
C PHE A 332 3.55 13.78 -6.33
N GLY A 333 4.14 14.10 -7.49
CA GLY A 333 5.45 13.60 -7.89
C GLY A 333 5.47 12.20 -8.51
N GLY A 334 4.31 11.58 -8.77
CA GLY A 334 4.22 10.25 -9.36
C GLY A 334 4.20 10.25 -10.90
N ASP A 335 4.71 9.18 -11.52
CA ASP A 335 4.63 8.94 -12.95
C ASP A 335 3.35 8.13 -13.27
N PRO A 336 2.36 8.71 -13.97
CA PRO A 336 1.12 8.00 -14.30
C PRO A 336 1.34 6.82 -15.26
N ASN A 337 2.52 6.69 -15.88
CA ASN A 337 2.87 5.56 -16.75
C ASN A 337 3.61 4.43 -16.01
N ARG A 338 3.94 4.61 -14.74
CA ARG A 338 4.65 3.62 -13.91
C ARG A 338 3.84 3.28 -12.67
N ILE A 339 2.57 2.95 -12.90
CA ILE A 339 1.66 2.47 -11.86
C ILE A 339 1.80 0.96 -11.73
N THR A 340 2.06 0.51 -10.51
CA THR A 340 1.99 -0.89 -10.07
C THR A 340 0.76 -1.05 -9.20
N ILE A 341 -0.25 -1.78 -9.68
CA ILE A 341 -1.38 -2.15 -8.84
C ILE A 341 -1.01 -3.32 -7.95
N TYR A 342 -1.39 -3.29 -6.68
CA TYR A 342 -1.13 -4.38 -5.75
C TYR A 342 -2.25 -4.49 -4.73
N GLY A 343 -2.51 -5.71 -4.30
CA GLY A 343 -3.61 -5.99 -3.39
C GLY A 343 -3.46 -7.37 -2.80
N GLN A 344 -4.02 -7.53 -1.59
CA GLN A 344 -3.95 -8.77 -0.83
C GLN A 344 -5.34 -9.38 -0.66
N SER A 345 -5.46 -10.71 -0.71
CA SER A 345 -6.74 -11.39 -0.53
C SER A 345 -7.79 -10.97 -1.58
N ALA A 346 -8.97 -10.48 -1.17
CA ALA A 346 -9.95 -9.87 -2.08
C ALA A 346 -9.38 -8.68 -2.90
N GLY A 347 -8.34 -8.02 -2.40
CA GLY A 347 -7.57 -7.03 -3.16
C GLY A 347 -6.74 -7.67 -4.28
N ALA A 348 -6.19 -8.88 -4.07
CA ALA A 348 -5.55 -9.65 -5.13
C ALA A 348 -6.57 -10.14 -6.17
N ALA A 349 -7.78 -10.51 -5.74
CA ALA A 349 -8.90 -10.79 -6.65
C ALA A 349 -9.31 -9.56 -7.46
N SER A 350 -9.27 -8.37 -6.86
CA SER A 350 -9.44 -7.10 -7.57
C SER A 350 -8.36 -6.87 -8.61
N VAL A 351 -7.07 -7.08 -8.26
CA VAL A 351 -5.96 -7.00 -9.22
C VAL A 351 -6.18 -7.97 -10.40
N ARG A 352 -6.61 -9.21 -10.13
CA ARG A 352 -6.97 -10.20 -11.16
C ARG A 352 -8.12 -9.71 -12.05
N ALA A 353 -9.16 -9.14 -11.45
CA ALA A 353 -10.31 -8.59 -12.19
C ALA A 353 -9.92 -7.38 -13.05
N LEU A 354 -9.05 -6.51 -12.56
CA LEU A 354 -8.52 -5.37 -13.32
C LEU A 354 -7.64 -5.82 -14.49
N LEU A 355 -6.86 -6.90 -14.33
CA LEU A 355 -6.14 -7.53 -15.45
C LEU A 355 -7.09 -8.07 -16.54
N ALA A 356 -8.26 -8.56 -16.14
CA ALA A 356 -9.29 -9.05 -17.07
C ALA A 356 -10.15 -7.92 -17.67
N SER A 357 -10.21 -6.76 -17.02
CA SER A 357 -11.18 -5.71 -17.33
C SER A 357 -10.79 -4.87 -18.55
N PRO A 358 -11.65 -4.76 -19.58
CA PRO A 358 -11.44 -3.83 -20.69
C PRO A 358 -11.36 -2.36 -20.24
N LYS A 359 -11.99 -2.01 -19.12
CA LYS A 359 -12.00 -0.63 -18.57
C LYS A 359 -10.71 -0.27 -17.83
N ALA A 360 -9.90 -1.25 -17.47
CA ALA A 360 -8.62 -1.06 -16.79
C ALA A 360 -7.40 -1.35 -17.68
N ALA A 361 -7.61 -1.92 -18.87
CA ALA A 361 -6.56 -2.18 -19.84
C ALA A 361 -5.71 -0.91 -20.14
N GLY A 362 -4.39 -1.04 -20.01
CA GLY A 362 -3.44 0.05 -20.27
C GLY A 362 -3.29 1.10 -19.17
N LYS A 363 -3.96 0.93 -18.01
CA LYS A 363 -3.89 1.89 -16.89
C LYS A 363 -2.75 1.66 -15.90
N PHE A 364 -2.04 0.53 -16.02
CA PHE A 364 -0.95 0.17 -15.13
C PHE A 364 0.09 -0.65 -15.89
N ALA A 365 1.34 -0.58 -15.43
CA ALA A 365 2.49 -1.23 -16.05
C ALA A 365 2.87 -2.55 -15.35
N ALA A 366 2.47 -2.70 -14.09
CA ALA A 366 2.76 -3.90 -13.31
C ALA A 366 1.64 -4.24 -12.32
N ALA A 367 1.61 -5.50 -11.90
CA ALA A 367 0.61 -6.04 -10.98
C ALA A 367 1.26 -6.94 -9.91
N ILE A 368 0.76 -6.82 -8.67
CA ILE A 368 1.15 -7.69 -7.55
C ILE A 368 -0.10 -8.23 -6.83
N PRO A 369 -0.69 -9.34 -7.31
CA PRO A 369 -1.71 -10.06 -6.56
C PRO A 369 -1.05 -10.89 -5.44
N MET A 370 -1.27 -10.49 -4.19
CA MET A 370 -0.71 -11.12 -2.98
C MET A 370 -1.73 -12.09 -2.36
N SER A 371 -1.38 -13.36 -2.26
CA SER A 371 -2.27 -14.44 -1.82
C SER A 371 -3.59 -14.44 -2.62
N GLY A 372 -3.45 -14.67 -3.94
CA GLY A 372 -4.58 -14.72 -4.85
C GLY A 372 -5.51 -15.88 -4.51
N LEU A 373 -6.81 -15.60 -4.37
CA LEU A 373 -7.82 -16.63 -4.11
C LEU A 373 -8.32 -17.24 -5.41
N GLY A 374 -8.53 -18.56 -5.41
CA GLY A 374 -9.15 -19.28 -6.51
C GLY A 374 -9.48 -20.73 -6.16
N GLY A 375 -9.68 -21.58 -7.17
CA GLY A 375 -9.75 -23.02 -6.98
C GLY A 375 -11.13 -23.46 -6.52
N PHE A 376 -11.22 -24.18 -5.41
CA PHE A 376 -12.48 -24.72 -4.88
C PHE A 376 -12.95 -24.00 -3.60
N ASN A 377 -14.19 -24.27 -3.19
CA ASN A 377 -14.79 -23.77 -1.95
C ASN A 377 -14.77 -22.23 -1.86
N TYR A 378 -14.28 -21.69 -0.74
CA TYR A 378 -14.27 -20.26 -0.45
C TYR A 378 -13.50 -19.46 -1.51
N GLY A 379 -12.45 -20.05 -2.10
CA GLY A 379 -11.60 -19.37 -3.07
C GLY A 379 -12.20 -19.23 -4.47
N THR A 380 -13.11 -20.12 -4.89
CA THR A 380 -13.60 -20.21 -6.28
C THR A 380 -14.06 -18.86 -6.84
N THR A 381 -14.93 -18.15 -6.10
CA THR A 381 -15.60 -16.95 -6.60
C THR A 381 -14.70 -15.72 -6.72
N TYR A 382 -13.44 -15.83 -6.31
CA TYR A 382 -12.44 -14.76 -6.45
C TYR A 382 -11.65 -14.85 -7.76
N ALA A 383 -11.64 -16.04 -8.39
CA ALA A 383 -11.01 -16.27 -9.69
C ALA A 383 -12.01 -16.61 -10.80
N LYS A 384 -13.21 -17.11 -10.45
CA LYS A 384 -14.36 -17.37 -11.31
C LYS A 384 -15.51 -16.43 -10.96
N TYR A 385 -15.91 -15.59 -11.89
CA TYR A 385 -16.93 -14.55 -11.74
C TYR A 385 -18.29 -15.10 -12.11
N PHE A 386 -19.32 -14.80 -11.30
CA PHE A 386 -20.67 -15.27 -11.56
C PHE A 386 -21.29 -14.55 -12.76
N THR A 387 -22.22 -15.20 -13.44
CA THR A 387 -23.25 -14.48 -14.20
C THR A 387 -24.20 -13.76 -13.23
N ILE A 388 -24.91 -12.73 -13.72
CA ILE A 388 -25.94 -12.05 -12.90
C ILE A 388 -27.00 -13.05 -12.40
N GLU A 389 -27.36 -14.05 -13.22
CA GLU A 389 -28.31 -15.11 -12.84
C GLU A 389 -27.77 -15.97 -11.68
N GLU A 390 -26.49 -16.33 -11.71
CA GLU A 390 -25.85 -17.11 -10.65
C GLU A 390 -25.75 -16.32 -9.34
N GLU A 391 -25.44 -15.02 -9.38
CA GLU A 391 -25.48 -14.19 -8.17
C GLU A 391 -26.91 -14.05 -7.63
N MET A 392 -27.90 -13.86 -8.52
CA MET A 392 -29.32 -13.84 -8.15
C MET A 392 -29.75 -15.12 -7.45
N LYS A 393 -29.30 -16.28 -7.94
CA LYS A 393 -29.57 -17.58 -7.31
C LYS A 393 -28.85 -17.74 -5.97
N THR A 394 -27.63 -17.24 -5.87
CA THR A 394 -26.78 -17.39 -4.68
C THR A 394 -27.22 -16.49 -3.53
N VAL A 395 -27.52 -15.21 -3.79
CA VAL A 395 -27.86 -14.20 -2.77
C VAL A 395 -28.96 -13.24 -3.19
N GLY A 396 -29.07 -12.89 -4.48
CA GLY A 396 -29.93 -11.78 -4.91
C GLY A 396 -31.42 -12.01 -4.61
N ASN A 397 -31.92 -13.22 -4.84
CA ASN A 397 -33.31 -13.61 -4.54
C ASN A 397 -33.63 -13.59 -3.05
N GLU A 398 -32.68 -13.99 -2.21
CA GLU A 398 -32.83 -13.93 -0.75
C GLU A 398 -32.90 -12.47 -0.29
N ILE A 399 -31.98 -11.62 -0.75
CA ILE A 399 -31.97 -10.18 -0.43
C ILE A 399 -33.28 -9.52 -0.85
N LEU A 400 -33.75 -9.76 -2.08
CA LEU A 400 -35.03 -9.21 -2.55
C LEU A 400 -36.22 -9.70 -1.72
N THR A 401 -36.21 -10.96 -1.29
CA THR A 401 -37.30 -11.54 -0.50
C THR A 401 -37.33 -10.98 0.92
N LEU A 402 -36.18 -10.95 1.60
CA LEU A 402 -36.08 -10.48 2.98
C LEU A 402 -36.33 -8.98 3.12
N THR A 403 -36.02 -8.20 2.08
CA THR A 403 -36.30 -6.75 2.03
C THR A 403 -37.71 -6.41 1.51
N GLY A 404 -38.50 -7.41 1.13
CA GLY A 404 -39.82 -7.20 0.53
C GLY A 404 -39.81 -6.59 -0.88
N CYS A 405 -38.65 -6.54 -1.54
CA CYS A 405 -38.47 -5.94 -2.86
C CYS A 405 -38.77 -6.87 -4.04
N SER A 406 -38.95 -8.17 -3.84
CA SER A 406 -39.16 -9.14 -4.93
C SER A 406 -40.32 -8.82 -5.88
N THR A 407 -41.40 -8.20 -5.38
CA THR A 407 -42.60 -7.88 -6.17
C THR A 407 -42.77 -6.39 -6.47
N ALA A 408 -41.77 -5.57 -6.11
CA ALA A 408 -41.80 -4.14 -6.39
C ALA A 408 -41.78 -3.89 -7.91
N VAL A 409 -42.49 -2.84 -8.35
CA VAL A 409 -42.48 -2.41 -9.76
C VAL A 409 -41.06 -2.12 -10.25
N SER A 410 -40.25 -1.47 -9.41
CA SER A 410 -38.83 -1.29 -9.58
C SER A 410 -38.11 -1.87 -8.37
N ARG A 411 -37.47 -3.04 -8.57
CA ARG A 411 -36.75 -3.75 -7.52
C ARG A 411 -35.57 -2.93 -6.99
N VAL A 412 -34.83 -2.27 -7.89
CA VAL A 412 -33.72 -1.39 -7.50
C VAL A 412 -34.18 -0.16 -6.70
N ASP A 413 -35.31 0.46 -7.07
CA ASP A 413 -35.81 1.63 -6.31
C ASP A 413 -36.36 1.24 -4.94
N CYS A 414 -36.91 0.03 -4.80
CA CYS A 414 -37.23 -0.54 -3.51
C CYS A 414 -35.96 -0.75 -2.67
N LEU A 415 -34.93 -1.42 -3.21
CA LEU A 415 -33.66 -1.66 -2.51
C LEU A 415 -32.95 -0.37 -2.08
N ARG A 416 -33.04 0.71 -2.88
CA ARG A 416 -32.50 2.03 -2.53
C ARG A 416 -33.12 2.62 -1.26
N GLN A 417 -34.35 2.24 -0.91
CA GLN A 417 -35.07 2.73 0.26
C GLN A 417 -34.88 1.86 1.50
N VAL A 418 -34.33 0.65 1.36
CA VAL A 418 -34.09 -0.26 2.48
C VAL A 418 -33.09 0.36 3.46
N PRO A 419 -33.36 0.39 4.77
CA PRO A 419 -32.40 0.86 5.77
C PRO A 419 -31.09 0.06 5.73
N LEU A 420 -29.93 0.71 5.90
CA LEU A 420 -28.64 0.01 5.93
C LEU A 420 -28.61 -1.07 7.01
N SER A 421 -29.18 -0.78 8.19
CA SER A 421 -29.24 -1.72 9.30
C SER A 421 -29.95 -3.03 8.94
N GLU A 422 -30.88 -2.99 7.98
CA GLU A 422 -31.56 -4.20 7.50
C GLU A 422 -30.69 -4.93 6.48
N LEU A 423 -30.13 -4.22 5.48
CA LEU A 423 -29.24 -4.81 4.48
C LEU A 423 -28.01 -5.52 5.08
N LEU A 424 -27.48 -4.98 6.19
CA LEU A 424 -26.30 -5.53 6.86
C LEU A 424 -26.59 -6.81 7.67
N THR A 425 -27.85 -7.15 7.91
CA THR A 425 -28.23 -8.40 8.61
C THR A 425 -28.42 -9.58 7.68
N ILE A 426 -28.44 -9.31 6.36
CA ILE A 426 -28.61 -10.32 5.31
C ILE A 426 -27.22 -10.72 4.80
N THR A 427 -27.11 -11.95 4.30
CA THR A 427 -25.88 -12.40 3.65
C THR A 427 -25.56 -11.46 2.48
N PRO A 428 -24.38 -10.82 2.45
CA PRO A 428 -24.10 -9.75 1.50
C PRO A 428 -23.88 -10.30 0.09
N ALA A 429 -24.32 -9.54 -0.93
CA ALA A 429 -23.77 -9.70 -2.26
C ALA A 429 -22.32 -9.20 -2.26
N ARG A 430 -21.36 -10.06 -2.59
CA ARG A 430 -19.92 -9.77 -2.51
C ARG A 430 -19.14 -10.39 -3.67
N TYR A 431 -19.83 -10.65 -4.77
CA TYR A 431 -19.30 -11.41 -5.90
C TYR A 431 -19.00 -10.46 -7.06
N LEU A 432 -17.90 -10.74 -7.76
CA LEU A 432 -17.68 -10.16 -9.07
C LEU A 432 -18.58 -10.88 -10.07
N VAL A 433 -19.19 -10.11 -10.96
CA VAL A 433 -20.11 -10.64 -11.97
C VAL A 433 -19.69 -10.31 -13.39
N VAL A 434 -20.04 -11.16 -14.35
CA VAL A 434 -19.90 -10.88 -15.78
C VAL A 434 -21.00 -9.90 -16.20
N ASP A 435 -20.70 -8.61 -16.09
CA ASP A 435 -21.61 -7.49 -16.37
C ASP A 435 -21.58 -6.99 -17.81
N GLY A 436 -20.64 -7.52 -18.63
CA GLY A 436 -20.43 -7.11 -20.01
C GLY A 436 -19.78 -5.74 -20.19
N THR A 437 -19.42 -5.04 -19.10
CA THR A 437 -18.82 -3.70 -19.14
C THR A 437 -17.46 -3.67 -18.47
N TYR A 438 -17.38 -4.06 -17.20
CA TYR A 438 -16.13 -4.16 -16.45
C TYR A 438 -15.55 -5.56 -16.56
N LEU A 439 -16.37 -6.60 -16.61
CA LEU A 439 -15.95 -7.98 -16.82
C LEU A 439 -16.79 -8.61 -17.94
N THR A 440 -16.10 -9.08 -18.98
CA THR A 440 -16.73 -9.67 -20.17
C THR A 440 -16.56 -11.19 -20.25
N THR A 441 -15.77 -11.75 -19.35
CA THR A 441 -15.47 -13.18 -19.23
C THR A 441 -15.64 -13.58 -17.77
N ASP A 442 -15.89 -14.87 -17.52
CA ASP A 442 -16.05 -15.44 -16.18
C ASP A 442 -14.71 -15.62 -15.45
N GLU A 443 -13.59 -15.33 -16.10
CA GLU A 443 -12.28 -15.33 -15.46
C GLU A 443 -11.26 -14.46 -16.21
N LEU A 444 -10.06 -14.34 -15.64
CA LEU A 444 -8.89 -13.86 -16.37
C LEU A 444 -8.50 -14.85 -17.47
N GLU A 445 -8.74 -14.47 -18.73
CA GLU A 445 -8.37 -15.26 -19.90
C GLU A 445 -6.85 -15.39 -20.06
N LEU A 446 -6.31 -16.56 -19.73
CA LEU A 446 -4.88 -16.86 -19.78
C LEU A 446 -4.47 -17.70 -21.00
N LYS A 447 -5.42 -18.42 -21.62
CA LYS A 447 -5.14 -19.30 -22.78
C LYS A 447 -4.87 -18.53 -24.06
N SER A 448 -5.65 -17.48 -24.30
CA SER A 448 -5.66 -16.73 -25.54
C SER A 448 -6.18 -15.30 -25.33
N GLY A 449 -6.15 -14.48 -26.37
CA GLY A 449 -6.60 -13.09 -26.33
C GLY A 449 -5.45 -12.07 -26.35
N PRO A 450 -5.75 -10.77 -26.21
CA PRO A 450 -4.76 -9.71 -26.33
C PRO A 450 -3.70 -9.79 -25.22
N PRO A 451 -2.45 -9.36 -25.47
CA PRO A 451 -1.45 -9.27 -24.41
C PRO A 451 -1.95 -8.43 -23.23
N LEU A 452 -1.69 -8.91 -22.01
CA LEU A 452 -1.88 -8.13 -20.79
C LEU A 452 -0.88 -6.96 -20.73
N SER A 453 0.33 -7.14 -21.28
CA SER A 453 1.39 -6.13 -21.35
C SER A 453 1.77 -5.54 -19.98
N VAL A 454 1.92 -6.41 -18.99
CA VAL A 454 2.27 -6.05 -17.59
C VAL A 454 3.43 -6.87 -17.07
N HIS A 455 4.19 -6.29 -16.16
CA HIS A 455 5.11 -7.04 -15.29
C HIS A 455 4.34 -7.62 -14.10
N LEU A 456 4.63 -8.87 -13.74
CA LEU A 456 3.91 -9.59 -12.68
C LEU A 456 4.87 -10.00 -11.57
N MET A 457 4.51 -9.68 -10.33
CA MET A 457 5.09 -10.33 -9.15
C MET A 457 3.94 -10.93 -8.36
N MET A 458 3.90 -12.24 -8.18
CA MET A 458 2.78 -12.93 -7.54
C MET A 458 3.31 -13.83 -6.42
N GLY A 459 2.52 -14.10 -5.40
CA GLY A 459 2.96 -15.04 -4.38
C GLY A 459 1.98 -15.22 -3.25
N SER A 460 2.23 -16.25 -2.46
CA SER A 460 1.42 -16.68 -1.33
C SER A 460 2.22 -16.59 -0.03
N VAL A 461 1.54 -16.78 1.11
CA VAL A 461 2.20 -17.16 2.36
C VAL A 461 2.05 -18.66 2.56
N ARG A 462 2.97 -19.27 3.32
CA ARG A 462 3.11 -20.73 3.34
C ARG A 462 1.88 -21.50 3.83
N GLU A 463 1.10 -20.95 4.76
CA GLU A 463 -0.15 -21.55 5.24
C GLU A 463 -1.35 -20.59 5.09
N ASP A 464 -1.46 -19.99 3.90
CA ASP A 464 -2.53 -19.09 3.48
C ASP A 464 -3.95 -19.62 3.80
N GLY A 465 -4.18 -20.91 3.57
CA GLY A 465 -5.48 -21.54 3.76
C GLY A 465 -5.91 -21.74 5.21
N ALA A 466 -4.99 -21.65 6.18
CA ALA A 466 -5.28 -22.01 7.57
C ALA A 466 -6.44 -21.18 8.17
N PRO A 467 -6.50 -19.84 8.03
CA PRO A 467 -7.59 -19.05 8.61
C PRO A 467 -8.98 -19.30 8.01
N PHE A 468 -9.06 -20.04 6.89
CA PHE A 468 -10.30 -20.26 6.14
C PHE A 468 -10.96 -21.60 6.45
N ILE A 469 -10.37 -22.39 7.34
CA ILE A 469 -10.91 -23.67 7.80
C ILE A 469 -11.12 -23.64 9.32
N ALA A 470 -12.14 -24.37 9.78
CA ALA A 470 -12.40 -24.49 11.21
C ALA A 470 -11.34 -25.38 11.89
N TYR A 471 -11.01 -25.08 13.16
CA TYR A 471 -10.17 -25.97 13.96
C TYR A 471 -10.93 -27.28 14.27
N PRO A 472 -10.29 -28.47 14.23
CA PRO A 472 -11.01 -29.73 14.33
C PRO A 472 -11.55 -29.98 15.75
N THR A 473 -12.80 -30.42 15.84
CA THR A 473 -13.42 -30.92 17.07
C THR A 473 -13.46 -32.45 17.15
N THR A 474 -12.96 -33.12 16.11
CA THR A 474 -12.88 -34.58 15.98
C THR A 474 -11.46 -34.99 15.58
N THR A 475 -11.07 -36.24 15.89
CA THR A 475 -9.81 -36.85 15.44
C THR A 475 -10.01 -37.71 14.20
N ASN A 476 -11.24 -37.83 13.71
CA ASN A 476 -11.56 -38.56 12.49
C ASN A 476 -11.32 -37.65 11.26
N GLU A 477 -10.35 -38.01 10.43
CA GLU A 477 -9.97 -37.25 9.24
C GLU A 477 -11.14 -37.04 8.28
N THR A 478 -11.85 -38.11 7.90
CA THR A 478 -12.93 -38.03 6.91
C THR A 478 -14.08 -37.16 7.41
N GLU A 479 -14.44 -37.30 8.68
CA GLU A 479 -15.46 -36.48 9.31
C GLU A 479 -15.06 -35.00 9.30
N TYR A 480 -13.83 -34.69 9.71
CA TYR A 480 -13.35 -33.31 9.76
C TYR A 480 -13.28 -32.68 8.36
N LEU A 481 -12.69 -33.37 7.37
CA LEU A 481 -12.58 -32.85 6.02
C LEU A 481 -13.96 -32.56 5.42
N ALA A 482 -14.95 -33.42 5.65
CA ALA A 482 -16.32 -33.17 5.22
C ALA A 482 -16.92 -31.90 5.88
N GLN A 483 -16.63 -31.64 7.16
CA GLN A 483 -17.09 -30.43 7.86
C GLN A 483 -16.52 -29.14 7.25
N ILE A 484 -15.28 -29.17 6.77
CA ILE A 484 -14.62 -28.03 6.14
C ILE A 484 -14.76 -28.03 4.60
N GLY A 485 -15.62 -28.90 4.05
CA GLY A 485 -15.95 -28.93 2.63
C GLY A 485 -14.87 -29.55 1.73
N PHE A 486 -14.01 -30.40 2.27
CA PHE A 486 -12.96 -31.10 1.52
C PHE A 486 -13.21 -32.61 1.47
N ASN A 487 -12.86 -33.21 0.34
CA ASN A 487 -12.77 -34.66 0.22
C ASN A 487 -11.41 -35.14 0.77
N PRO A 488 -11.31 -36.38 1.29
CA PRO A 488 -10.03 -36.98 1.67
C PRO A 488 -8.99 -36.90 0.54
N PRO A 489 -7.84 -36.23 0.77
CA PRO A 489 -6.80 -36.14 -0.24
C PRO A 489 -6.00 -37.44 -0.33
N SER A 490 -5.06 -37.52 -1.28
CA SER A 490 -4.09 -38.63 -1.31
C SER A 490 -3.20 -38.63 -0.05
N PRO A 491 -3.23 -39.68 0.79
CA PRO A 491 -2.46 -39.70 2.04
C PRO A 491 -0.94 -39.65 1.85
N SER A 492 -0.45 -40.08 0.68
CA SER A 492 0.98 -39.99 0.36
C SER A 492 1.43 -38.57 0.01
N LEU A 493 0.51 -37.73 -0.46
CA LEU A 493 0.78 -36.34 -0.84
C LEU A 493 0.48 -35.36 0.30
N PHE A 494 -0.56 -35.67 1.09
CA PHE A 494 -1.00 -34.93 2.26
C PHE A 494 -0.97 -35.80 3.52
N PRO A 495 0.22 -36.21 3.99
CA PRO A 495 0.31 -37.00 5.21
C PRO A 495 -0.10 -36.17 6.43
N ILE A 496 -0.85 -36.78 7.34
CA ILE A 496 -1.08 -36.19 8.66
C ILE A 496 0.23 -36.24 9.45
N PRO A 497 0.79 -35.09 9.87
CA PRO A 497 2.05 -35.06 10.61
C PRO A 497 1.92 -35.75 11.97
N THR A 498 3.02 -36.30 12.46
CA THR A 498 3.12 -36.88 13.82
C THR A 498 3.99 -36.03 14.73
N THR A 499 4.16 -34.75 14.38
CA THR A 499 5.07 -33.81 15.06
C THR A 499 4.62 -33.44 16.47
N THR A 500 3.34 -33.62 16.80
CA THR A 500 2.80 -33.39 18.13
C THR A 500 1.99 -34.58 18.64
N THR A 501 1.80 -34.68 19.95
CA THR A 501 0.86 -35.64 20.56
C THR A 501 -0.60 -35.22 20.40
N ASN A 502 -0.86 -34.00 19.91
CA ASN A 502 -2.20 -33.46 19.72
C ASN A 502 -2.71 -33.84 18.31
N SER A 503 -3.55 -34.88 18.26
CA SER A 503 -4.09 -35.42 17.02
C SER A 503 -4.97 -34.43 16.25
N THR A 504 -5.71 -33.53 16.93
CA THR A 504 -6.50 -32.50 16.24
C THR A 504 -5.59 -31.43 15.64
N LEU A 505 -4.52 -31.02 16.32
CA LEU A 505 -3.54 -30.10 15.75
C LEU A 505 -2.83 -30.71 14.53
N ASN A 506 -2.47 -31.98 14.61
CA ASN A 506 -1.86 -32.69 13.48
C ASN A 506 -2.81 -32.71 12.27
N LEU A 507 -4.09 -33.01 12.50
CA LEU A 507 -5.11 -32.99 11.46
C LEU A 507 -5.31 -31.58 10.88
N TYR A 508 -5.32 -30.55 11.73
CA TYR A 508 -5.41 -29.15 11.31
C TYR A 508 -4.21 -28.70 10.47
N ASN A 509 -2.99 -29.13 10.82
CA ASN A 509 -1.78 -28.80 10.06
C ASN A 509 -1.84 -29.40 8.65
N MET A 510 -2.29 -30.65 8.51
CA MET A 510 -2.49 -31.27 7.20
C MET A 510 -3.57 -30.54 6.40
N ALA A 511 -4.72 -30.27 7.02
CA ALA A 511 -5.82 -29.58 6.35
C ALA A 511 -5.48 -28.12 5.99
N SER A 512 -4.66 -27.44 6.78
CA SER A 512 -4.16 -26.09 6.47
C SER A 512 -3.34 -26.08 5.19
N ARG A 513 -2.48 -27.10 4.98
CA ARG A 513 -1.73 -27.29 3.74
C ARG A 513 -2.66 -27.60 2.57
N LEU A 514 -3.63 -28.51 2.76
CA LEU A 514 -4.66 -28.82 1.75
C LEU A 514 -5.46 -27.58 1.34
N ALA A 515 -5.92 -26.80 2.31
CA ALA A 515 -6.66 -25.57 2.09
C ALA A 515 -5.80 -24.52 1.36
N THR A 516 -4.52 -24.42 1.71
CA THR A 516 -3.57 -23.51 1.03
C THR A 516 -3.40 -23.89 -0.44
N ASP A 517 -3.19 -25.18 -0.72
CA ASP A 517 -3.06 -25.68 -2.09
C ASP A 517 -4.35 -25.49 -2.89
N ALA A 518 -5.50 -25.82 -2.29
CA ALA A 518 -6.78 -25.81 -2.96
C ALA A 518 -7.36 -24.41 -3.22
N MET A 519 -6.96 -23.39 -2.44
CA MET A 519 -7.56 -22.05 -2.50
C MET A 519 -6.60 -20.94 -2.92
N PHE A 520 -5.28 -21.18 -2.87
CA PHE A 520 -4.26 -20.15 -3.11
C PHE A 520 -3.12 -20.65 -4.00
N ARG A 521 -2.22 -21.46 -3.43
CA ARG A 521 -0.91 -21.80 -4.01
C ARG A 521 -1.03 -22.37 -5.43
N CYS A 522 -1.89 -23.37 -5.62
CA CYS A 522 -1.96 -24.06 -6.91
C CYS A 522 -2.48 -23.15 -8.03
N ILE A 523 -3.50 -22.33 -7.72
CA ILE A 523 -4.06 -21.40 -8.69
C ILE A 523 -3.11 -20.25 -9.01
N ASP A 524 -2.39 -19.74 -8.02
CA ASP A 524 -1.41 -18.68 -8.24
C ASP A 524 -0.25 -19.18 -9.10
N GLN A 525 0.28 -20.38 -8.81
CA GLN A 525 1.30 -21.02 -9.64
C GLN A 525 0.81 -21.34 -11.05
N ALA A 526 -0.41 -21.87 -11.21
CA ALA A 526 -1.01 -22.13 -12.51
C ALA A 526 -1.26 -20.83 -13.30
N THR A 527 -1.64 -19.75 -12.62
CA THR A 527 -1.84 -18.43 -13.24
C THR A 527 -0.54 -17.92 -13.86
N VAL A 528 0.56 -17.94 -13.10
CA VAL A 528 1.88 -17.52 -13.61
C VAL A 528 2.34 -18.43 -14.75
N HIS A 529 2.20 -19.74 -14.61
CA HIS A 529 2.61 -20.70 -15.64
C HIS A 529 1.85 -20.48 -16.95
N ALA A 530 0.51 -20.40 -16.89
CA ALA A 530 -0.33 -20.21 -18.07
C ALA A 530 -0.06 -18.86 -18.76
N ALA A 531 0.10 -17.77 -18.00
CA ALA A 531 0.40 -16.45 -18.55
C ALA A 531 1.75 -16.42 -19.31
N LEU A 532 2.75 -17.16 -18.83
CA LEU A 532 4.05 -17.31 -19.48
C LEU A 532 3.98 -18.21 -20.71
N ARG A 533 3.29 -19.35 -20.61
CA ARG A 533 3.15 -20.35 -21.69
C ARG A 533 2.40 -19.80 -22.89
N SER A 534 1.32 -19.05 -22.65
CA SER A 534 0.53 -18.44 -23.72
C SER A 534 1.17 -17.17 -24.30
N GLY A 535 2.23 -16.63 -23.66
CA GLY A 535 2.86 -15.38 -24.05
C GLY A 535 1.99 -14.14 -23.76
N ARG A 536 0.93 -14.28 -22.96
CA ARG A 536 0.01 -13.19 -22.59
C ARG A 536 0.70 -12.02 -21.90
N LEU A 537 1.81 -12.25 -21.19
CA LEU A 537 2.59 -11.16 -20.57
C LEU A 537 3.35 -10.28 -21.57
N GLY A 538 3.48 -10.71 -22.84
CA GLY A 538 4.25 -10.00 -23.85
C GLY A 538 5.72 -9.90 -23.46
N THR A 539 6.23 -8.68 -23.29
CA THR A 539 7.60 -8.41 -22.80
C THR A 539 7.69 -8.35 -21.27
N GLY A 540 6.56 -8.50 -20.58
CA GLY A 540 6.49 -8.54 -19.12
C GLY A 540 7.23 -9.75 -18.55
N ARG A 541 7.80 -9.57 -17.36
CA ARG A 541 8.45 -10.65 -16.60
C ARG A 541 7.54 -11.08 -15.46
N ALA A 542 7.64 -12.35 -15.06
CA ALA A 542 6.93 -12.89 -13.92
C ALA A 542 7.91 -13.31 -12.83
N PHE A 543 7.67 -12.87 -11.60
CA PHE A 543 8.39 -13.32 -10.41
C PHE A 543 7.38 -13.96 -9.45
N TYR A 544 7.75 -15.08 -8.86
CA TYR A 544 6.92 -15.73 -7.84
C TYR A 544 7.62 -15.72 -6.48
N TYR A 545 6.88 -15.50 -5.39
CA TYR A 545 7.40 -15.67 -4.03
C TYR A 545 6.52 -16.55 -3.16
N GLU A 546 7.10 -17.05 -2.08
CA GLU A 546 6.33 -17.54 -0.93
C GLU A 546 6.94 -16.97 0.35
N PHE A 547 6.13 -16.33 1.21
CA PHE A 547 6.57 -15.90 2.53
C PHE A 547 6.65 -17.09 3.48
N ASP A 548 7.86 -17.39 3.95
CA ASP A 548 8.14 -18.38 5.00
C ASP A 548 8.38 -17.71 6.37
N ARG A 549 8.32 -16.38 6.42
CA ARG A 549 8.33 -15.57 7.65
C ARG A 549 7.19 -14.56 7.63
N THR A 550 6.32 -14.62 8.64
CA THR A 550 5.13 -13.77 8.75
C THR A 550 5.03 -13.11 10.11
N TYR A 551 4.37 -11.96 10.19
CA TYR A 551 3.99 -11.27 11.41
C TYR A 551 2.54 -10.80 11.28
N GLN A 552 1.62 -11.46 11.99
CA GLN A 552 0.19 -11.22 11.84
C GLN A 552 -0.23 -9.79 12.21
N THR A 553 -1.18 -9.26 11.45
CA THR A 553 -1.84 -7.97 11.73
C THR A 553 -2.58 -8.02 13.06
N ALA A 554 -2.78 -6.87 13.69
CA ALA A 554 -3.57 -6.82 14.92
C ALA A 554 -5.03 -7.20 14.62
N GLY A 555 -5.57 -8.14 15.40
CA GLY A 555 -7.00 -8.46 15.33
C GLY A 555 -7.44 -9.38 14.20
N TRP A 556 -6.54 -9.89 13.35
CA TRP A 556 -6.84 -10.94 12.38
C TRP A 556 -5.58 -11.79 12.11
N PRO A 557 -5.67 -13.13 11.98
CA PRO A 557 -6.88 -13.95 12.02
C PRO A 557 -7.35 -14.31 13.44
N ARG A 558 -6.61 -13.91 14.49
CA ARG A 558 -6.86 -14.29 15.90
C ARG A 558 -6.82 -15.80 16.14
N LEU A 559 -5.86 -16.47 15.51
CA LEU A 559 -5.60 -17.89 15.69
C LEU A 559 -4.23 -18.07 16.33
N ASP A 560 -4.19 -18.73 17.49
CA ASP A 560 -2.95 -18.95 18.26
C ASP A 560 -1.89 -19.70 17.44
N VAL A 561 -2.32 -20.62 16.57
CA VAL A 561 -1.44 -21.37 15.66
C VAL A 561 -0.74 -20.50 14.62
N CYS A 562 -1.22 -19.28 14.38
CA CYS A 562 -0.61 -18.32 13.46
C CYS A 562 0.43 -17.42 14.15
N GLU A 563 0.59 -17.55 15.47
CA GLU A 563 1.57 -16.81 16.26
C GLU A 563 2.66 -17.78 16.75
N PRO A 564 3.94 -17.39 16.69
CA PRO A 564 5.00 -18.21 17.24
C PRO A 564 4.84 -18.42 18.75
N PRO A 565 5.06 -19.64 19.28
CA PRO A 565 4.99 -19.90 20.72
C PRO A 565 5.93 -18.99 21.51
N ARG A 566 5.45 -18.47 22.64
CA ARG A 566 6.26 -17.64 23.54
C ARG A 566 7.11 -18.51 24.45
N THR A 567 8.39 -18.18 24.56
CA THR A 567 9.33 -18.83 25.48
C THR A 567 9.87 -17.83 26.49
N ALA A 568 10.51 -18.30 27.55
CA ALA A 568 11.18 -17.41 28.51
C ALA A 568 12.27 -16.56 27.84
N ALA A 569 12.95 -17.10 26.82
CA ALA A 569 13.99 -16.40 26.07
C ALA A 569 13.40 -15.44 25.00
N LYS A 570 12.23 -15.77 24.45
CA LYS A 570 11.55 -15.04 23.38
C LYS A 570 10.09 -14.74 23.80
N PRO A 571 9.87 -13.77 24.69
CA PRO A 571 8.53 -13.49 25.25
C PRO A 571 7.55 -12.93 24.21
N ASN A 572 8.06 -12.37 23.10
CA ASN A 572 7.25 -11.87 21.99
C ASN A 572 6.85 -12.97 20.99
N GLY A 573 7.27 -14.21 21.24
CA GLY A 573 7.12 -15.36 20.34
C GLY A 573 8.48 -15.76 19.77
N ASP A 574 8.72 -17.06 19.64
CA ASP A 574 9.93 -17.65 19.10
C ASP A 574 9.71 -18.15 17.66
N PRO A 575 10.16 -17.40 16.63
CA PRO A 575 9.92 -17.79 15.24
C PRO A 575 10.65 -19.08 14.82
N SER A 576 11.60 -19.57 15.63
CA SER A 576 12.30 -20.83 15.38
C SER A 576 11.49 -22.08 15.77
N LEU A 577 10.42 -21.90 16.55
CA LEU A 577 9.49 -22.97 16.92
C LEU A 577 8.38 -23.14 15.86
N PRO A 578 7.74 -24.32 15.78
CA PRO A 578 6.66 -24.53 14.82
C PRO A 578 5.46 -23.61 15.07
N TYR A 579 5.05 -22.89 14.01
CA TYR A 579 3.78 -22.16 13.90
C TYR A 579 3.41 -22.01 12.43
N LEU A 580 2.16 -21.68 12.13
CA LEU A 580 1.66 -21.53 10.76
C LEU A 580 1.87 -20.09 10.26
N ARG A 581 2.39 -19.96 9.03
CA ARG A 581 2.53 -18.69 8.32
C ARG A 581 1.21 -18.35 7.63
N CYS A 582 0.25 -17.89 8.43
CA CYS A 582 -1.10 -17.68 7.96
C CYS A 582 -1.23 -16.44 7.06
N HIS A 583 -2.28 -16.46 6.22
CA HIS A 583 -2.69 -15.41 5.28
C HIS A 583 -2.51 -14.00 5.85
N SER A 584 -2.24 -12.99 5.02
CA SER A 584 -2.00 -11.57 5.38
C SER A 584 -0.85 -11.26 6.34
N GLY A 585 -0.13 -12.28 6.83
CA GLY A 585 1.00 -12.11 7.74
C GLY A 585 2.23 -11.41 7.12
N GLU A 586 2.20 -11.13 5.83
CA GLU A 586 3.22 -10.40 5.10
C GLU A 586 3.02 -8.87 5.09
N LEU A 587 1.81 -8.37 5.38
CA LEU A 587 1.44 -6.97 5.16
C LEU A 587 2.33 -5.98 5.93
N ASN A 588 2.60 -6.25 7.20
CA ASN A 588 3.48 -5.40 8.02
C ASN A 588 4.91 -5.32 7.48
N TYR A 589 5.37 -6.38 6.81
CA TYR A 589 6.67 -6.38 6.17
C TYR A 589 6.64 -5.60 4.86
N VAL A 590 5.65 -5.86 3.99
CA VAL A 590 5.52 -5.21 2.68
C VAL A 590 5.44 -3.69 2.80
N PHE A 591 4.72 -3.16 3.78
CA PHE A 591 4.60 -1.70 3.99
C PHE A 591 5.70 -1.10 4.88
N GLY A 592 6.50 -1.92 5.55
CA GLY A 592 7.49 -1.41 6.49
C GLY A 592 6.89 -0.90 7.82
N ASN A 593 5.81 -1.52 8.31
CA ASN A 593 5.00 -1.02 9.41
C ASN A 593 5.04 -1.83 10.72
N VAL A 594 5.88 -2.86 10.86
CA VAL A 594 6.06 -3.61 12.14
C VAL A 594 6.18 -2.68 13.36
N VAL A 595 7.13 -1.72 13.37
CA VAL A 595 7.29 -0.77 14.48
C VAL A 595 6.09 0.18 14.61
N ARG A 596 5.53 0.62 13.48
CA ARG A 596 4.36 1.52 13.44
C ARG A 596 3.12 0.90 14.07
N GLU A 597 2.95 -0.41 13.90
CA GLU A 597 1.87 -1.22 14.45
C GLU A 597 2.15 -1.68 15.89
N ASP A 598 3.12 -1.04 16.57
CA ASP A 598 3.56 -1.36 17.92
C ASP A 598 3.90 -2.85 18.11
N ARG A 599 4.41 -3.49 17.05
CA ARG A 599 4.83 -4.90 17.09
C ARG A 599 6.29 -4.99 17.51
N PRO A 600 6.60 -5.65 18.64
CA PRO A 600 7.98 -5.81 19.06
C PRO A 600 8.71 -6.85 18.19
N ALA A 601 10.02 -6.70 18.03
CA ALA A 601 10.83 -7.75 17.42
C ALA A 601 10.70 -9.06 18.22
N ARG A 602 10.50 -10.16 17.50
CA ARG A 602 10.46 -11.53 18.04
C ARG A 602 11.86 -12.12 18.09
N ASP A 603 12.71 -11.77 17.14
CA ASP A 603 14.12 -12.08 17.11
C ASP A 603 14.90 -10.98 16.35
N ASP A 604 16.20 -11.17 16.22
CA ASP A 604 17.12 -10.22 15.58
C ASP A 604 16.93 -10.18 14.05
N ALA A 605 16.07 -11.02 13.47
CA ALA A 605 15.81 -11.11 12.04
C ALA A 605 14.56 -10.33 11.60
N ASP A 606 13.64 -9.98 12.50
CA ASP A 606 12.38 -9.30 12.12
C ASP A 606 12.60 -7.97 11.36
N PHE A 607 13.45 -7.10 11.88
CA PHE A 607 13.70 -5.79 11.24
C PHE A 607 14.59 -5.89 9.99
N PRO A 608 15.70 -6.66 9.99
CA PRO A 608 16.46 -6.89 8.75
C PRO A 608 15.62 -7.53 7.64
N PHE A 609 14.77 -8.50 7.98
CA PHE A 609 13.84 -9.11 7.02
C PHE A 609 12.82 -8.11 6.48
N GLN A 610 12.25 -7.27 7.33
CA GLN A 610 11.36 -6.19 6.90
C GLN A 610 12.02 -5.28 5.86
N ARG A 611 13.24 -4.82 6.15
CA ARG A 611 14.01 -3.94 5.24
C ARG A 611 14.21 -4.60 3.88
N LEU A 612 14.62 -5.88 3.87
CA LEU A 612 14.77 -6.68 2.66
C LEU A 612 13.48 -6.71 1.83
N VAL A 613 12.34 -7.03 2.47
CA VAL A 613 11.04 -7.13 1.79
C VAL A 613 10.62 -5.79 1.20
N VAL A 614 10.71 -4.70 1.97
CA VAL A 614 10.37 -3.35 1.49
C VAL A 614 11.25 -2.96 0.30
N ASP A 615 12.54 -3.28 0.35
CA ASP A 615 13.48 -2.95 -0.73
C ASP A 615 13.22 -3.77 -1.99
N MET A 616 12.89 -5.07 -1.87
CA MET A 616 12.53 -5.93 -3.00
C MET A 616 11.24 -5.49 -3.69
N PHE A 617 10.19 -5.19 -2.91
CA PHE A 617 8.92 -4.69 -3.46
C PHE A 617 9.09 -3.30 -4.08
N GLY A 618 9.92 -2.44 -3.49
CA GLY A 618 10.28 -1.15 -4.05
C GLY A 618 11.12 -1.22 -5.32
N ALA A 619 12.04 -2.18 -5.40
CA ALA A 619 12.79 -2.46 -6.62
C ALA A 619 11.84 -2.88 -7.74
N PHE A 620 10.86 -3.76 -7.45
CA PHE A 620 9.87 -4.13 -8.46
C PHE A 620 9.03 -2.94 -8.94
N ALA A 621 8.68 -2.02 -8.04
CA ALA A 621 8.00 -0.78 -8.40
C ALA A 621 8.84 0.12 -9.32
N ARG A 622 10.16 0.22 -9.06
CA ARG A 622 11.07 1.04 -9.85
C ARG A 622 11.39 0.39 -11.19
N ASP A 623 11.81 -0.87 -11.17
CA ASP A 623 12.57 -1.47 -12.27
C ASP A 623 11.83 -2.67 -12.89
N TYR A 624 10.65 -2.98 -12.39
CA TYR A 624 9.90 -4.21 -12.72
C TYR A 624 10.75 -5.48 -12.52
N ASP A 625 11.64 -5.39 -11.54
CA ASP A 625 12.59 -6.39 -11.08
C ASP A 625 12.65 -6.33 -9.56
N PRO A 626 12.36 -7.42 -8.82
CA PRO A 626 12.42 -7.39 -7.37
C PRO A 626 13.86 -7.44 -6.83
N ASN A 627 14.89 -7.52 -7.69
CA ASN A 627 16.29 -7.44 -7.29
C ASN A 627 16.69 -5.95 -7.09
N PRO A 628 16.91 -5.47 -5.86
CA PRO A 628 17.29 -4.08 -5.66
C PRO A 628 18.67 -3.79 -6.25
N ASP A 629 18.79 -2.66 -6.94
CA ASP A 629 20.07 -2.18 -7.48
C ASP A 629 21.11 -1.98 -6.36
N GLU A 630 22.28 -2.58 -6.51
CA GLU A 630 23.33 -2.51 -5.48
C GLU A 630 23.82 -1.08 -5.27
N CYS A 631 23.96 -0.28 -6.34
CA CYS A 631 24.37 1.12 -6.21
C CYS A 631 23.33 1.95 -5.45
N PHE A 632 22.04 1.70 -5.67
CA PHE A 632 20.96 2.29 -4.88
C PHE A 632 21.10 1.93 -3.40
N LEU A 633 21.27 0.64 -3.07
CA LEU A 633 21.40 0.20 -1.67
C LEU A 633 22.65 0.81 -1.00
N GLU A 634 23.80 0.81 -1.68
CA GLU A 634 25.05 1.41 -1.18
C GLU A 634 24.88 2.90 -0.91
N THR A 635 24.35 3.63 -1.90
CA THR A 635 24.18 5.09 -1.82
C THR A 635 23.21 5.49 -0.71
N ARG A 636 22.13 4.71 -0.52
CA ARG A 636 21.13 4.93 0.52
C ARG A 636 21.58 4.47 1.91
N GLY A 637 22.73 3.79 2.03
CA GLY A 637 23.24 3.24 3.29
C GLY A 637 22.52 1.97 3.76
N TYR A 638 21.84 1.24 2.86
CA TYR A 638 21.06 0.03 3.19
C TYR A 638 21.93 -1.22 3.20
N ALA A 639 22.98 -1.21 4.04
CA ALA A 639 24.04 -2.22 4.06
C ALA A 639 23.56 -3.64 4.43
N GLU A 640 22.57 -3.78 5.31
CA GLU A 640 22.03 -5.09 5.69
C GLU A 640 21.29 -5.76 4.53
N THR A 641 20.45 -5.01 3.82
CA THR A 641 19.79 -5.49 2.60
C THR A 641 20.83 -5.86 1.55
N LEU A 642 21.85 -5.02 1.33
CA LEU A 642 22.91 -5.28 0.36
C LEU A 642 23.66 -6.58 0.66
N SER A 643 24.03 -6.78 1.93
CA SER A 643 24.68 -7.99 2.41
C SER A 643 23.81 -9.22 2.15
N GLU A 644 22.51 -9.12 2.43
CA GLU A 644 21.58 -10.21 2.21
C GLU A 644 21.32 -10.52 0.73
N VAL A 645 21.17 -9.51 -0.12
CA VAL A 645 21.01 -9.69 -1.58
C VAL A 645 22.25 -10.37 -2.17
N ARG A 646 23.46 -9.96 -1.75
CA ARG A 646 24.72 -10.60 -2.15
C ARG A 646 24.82 -12.05 -1.65
N ARG A 647 24.31 -12.34 -0.44
CA ARG A 647 24.31 -13.68 0.16
C ARG A 647 23.28 -14.62 -0.47
N SER A 648 22.05 -14.15 -0.66
CA SER A 648 20.91 -14.94 -1.14
C SER A 648 20.86 -15.09 -2.66
N GLY A 649 21.64 -14.28 -3.39
CA GLY A 649 21.72 -14.28 -4.84
C GLY A 649 20.45 -13.76 -5.52
N GLN A 650 20.53 -13.57 -6.84
CA GLN A 650 19.45 -12.96 -7.62
C GLN A 650 18.14 -13.75 -7.54
N TRP A 651 17.03 -13.05 -7.31
CA TRP A 651 15.68 -13.54 -7.53
C TRP A 651 15.47 -13.78 -9.03
N LEU A 652 15.43 -15.05 -9.41
CA LEU A 652 15.24 -15.45 -10.80
C LEU A 652 13.76 -15.34 -11.20
N PRO A 653 13.45 -14.80 -12.39
CA PRO A 653 12.09 -14.79 -12.90
C PRO A 653 11.62 -16.22 -13.22
N ALA A 654 10.32 -16.45 -13.06
CA ALA A 654 9.68 -17.64 -13.62
C ALA A 654 9.65 -17.56 -15.14
N THR A 655 9.91 -18.69 -15.80
CA THR A 655 9.88 -18.82 -17.26
C THR A 655 9.00 -19.99 -17.67
N LYS A 656 8.62 -20.05 -18.95
CA LYS A 656 7.80 -21.14 -19.51
C LYS A 656 8.40 -22.54 -19.25
N ASP A 657 9.74 -22.64 -19.21
CA ASP A 657 10.49 -23.90 -19.09
C ASP A 657 11.09 -24.10 -17.68
N GLY A 658 11.03 -23.07 -16.83
CA GLY A 658 11.65 -23.04 -15.52
C GLY A 658 10.82 -22.22 -14.55
N VAL A 659 9.87 -22.88 -13.88
CA VAL A 659 9.05 -22.28 -12.83
C VAL A 659 9.83 -22.26 -11.52
N THR A 660 10.02 -21.06 -10.97
CA THR A 660 10.88 -20.84 -9.82
C THR A 660 10.29 -19.76 -8.94
N LEU A 661 10.58 -19.83 -7.63
CA LEU A 661 10.12 -18.86 -6.66
C LEU A 661 11.25 -18.41 -5.75
N ARG A 662 11.03 -17.25 -5.13
CA ARG A 662 11.82 -16.75 -4.02
C ARG A 662 11.09 -17.03 -2.71
N GLU A 663 11.73 -17.83 -1.86
CA GLU A 663 11.31 -18.01 -0.48
C GLU A 663 11.75 -16.79 0.32
N LEU A 664 10.78 -16.05 0.85
CA LEU A 664 11.01 -14.87 1.67
C LEU A 664 11.04 -15.29 3.14
N ASP A 665 12.27 -15.51 3.61
CA ASP A 665 12.67 -15.73 5.00
C ASP A 665 14.04 -15.05 5.22
N TRP A 666 14.67 -15.24 6.37
CA TRP A 666 15.99 -14.72 6.69
C TRP A 666 16.99 -15.86 7.05
N PRO A 667 17.90 -16.26 6.14
CA PRO A 667 18.11 -15.74 4.79
C PRO A 667 17.03 -16.13 3.79
N SER A 668 16.90 -15.34 2.73
CA SER A 668 16.03 -15.64 1.60
C SER A 668 16.69 -16.66 0.65
N ARG A 669 15.87 -17.47 -0.05
CA ARG A 669 16.36 -18.57 -0.90
C ARG A 669 15.62 -18.64 -2.24
N GLN A 670 16.33 -18.98 -3.31
CA GLN A 670 15.69 -19.38 -4.57
C GLN A 670 15.30 -20.87 -4.50
N GLY A 671 14.10 -21.21 -4.95
CA GLY A 671 13.62 -22.59 -5.01
C GLY A 671 12.74 -22.85 -6.23
N PRO A 672 12.37 -24.12 -6.49
CA PRO A 672 11.32 -24.44 -7.45
C PRO A 672 9.95 -24.07 -6.89
N PHE A 673 8.94 -24.03 -7.76
CA PHE A 673 7.54 -24.06 -7.34
C PHE A 673 7.29 -25.24 -6.38
N ARG A 674 6.50 -25.01 -5.33
CA ARG A 674 6.22 -25.97 -4.25
C ARG A 674 4.91 -26.71 -4.54
N GLU A 675 4.81 -27.94 -4.07
CA GLU A 675 3.56 -28.72 -4.05
C GLU A 675 2.97 -29.08 -5.42
N LEU A 676 3.78 -29.16 -6.49
CA LEU A 676 3.27 -29.48 -7.83
C LEU A 676 2.49 -30.82 -7.89
N PRO A 677 2.96 -31.96 -7.31
CA PRO A 677 2.19 -33.21 -7.32
C PRO A 677 0.86 -33.11 -6.56
N GLN A 678 0.83 -32.32 -5.48
CA GLN A 678 -0.36 -32.04 -4.70
C GLN A 678 -1.37 -31.28 -5.56
N CYS A 679 -0.93 -30.20 -6.22
CA CYS A 679 -1.75 -29.42 -7.14
C CYS A 679 -2.32 -30.28 -8.28
N GLU A 680 -1.51 -31.14 -8.91
CA GLU A 680 -1.99 -32.09 -9.92
C GLU A 680 -3.05 -33.05 -9.35
N SER A 681 -2.83 -33.59 -8.15
CA SER A 681 -3.79 -34.51 -7.52
C SER A 681 -5.13 -33.86 -7.17
N LEU A 682 -5.14 -32.54 -6.95
CA LEU A 682 -6.35 -31.74 -6.72
C LEU A 682 -7.02 -31.30 -8.04
N GLY A 683 -6.41 -31.58 -9.21
CA GLY A 683 -6.88 -31.07 -10.49
C GLY A 683 -6.64 -29.56 -10.68
N LEU A 684 -5.72 -28.98 -9.90
CA LEU A 684 -5.30 -27.57 -9.93
C LEU A 684 -3.83 -27.44 -10.35
N GLY A 685 -3.33 -28.39 -11.13
CA GLY A 685 -1.97 -28.41 -11.64
C GLY A 685 -1.61 -27.22 -12.51
N LEU A 686 -0.37 -27.18 -13.01
CA LEU A 686 0.09 -26.06 -13.85
C LEU A 686 -0.74 -25.91 -15.14
N GLY A 687 -1.30 -27.01 -15.62
CA GLY A 687 -2.22 -27.05 -16.77
C GLY A 687 -3.66 -26.67 -16.47
N TYR A 688 -4.01 -26.21 -15.27
CA TYR A 688 -5.39 -25.87 -14.89
C TYR A 688 -6.06 -24.87 -15.85
N TYR A 689 -5.28 -23.89 -16.31
CA TYR A 689 -5.73 -22.88 -17.29
C TYR A 689 -5.31 -23.23 -18.71
N GLU A 690 -5.04 -24.48 -19.08
CA GLU A 690 -4.65 -24.90 -20.45
C GLU A 690 -5.73 -25.67 -21.20
#